data_AF-A0A0G1KCP8-F1
#
_entry.id   AF-A0A0G1KCP8-F1
#
_cell.length_a   1.000
_cell.length_b   1.000
_cell.length_c   1.000
_cell.angle_alpha   90.00
_cell.angle_beta   90.00
_cell.angle_gamma   90.00
#
_symmetry.space_group_name_H-M   'P 1'
#
loop_
_entity.id
_entity.type
_entity.pdbx_description
1 polymer ?
#
loop_
_entity_poly.entity_id
_entity_poly.type
_entity_poly.pdbx_seq_one_letter_code
_entity_poly.pdbx_strand_id
1 'polypeptide(L)'
;MTKKLTPLLALVFLLMPLTAYAQFGKNQVIWEKTTWNFYQSAHFDFYFSLEIKDEDVQKHFTNLVAHMEGSREFLSVKLNHELKKRPIVVVSRTHSQFEALHLAGDEFMPEGVGAYAFPRGSRLLPDSDMILVVKPDFLPVLNRTIYTHELVHIFQFDMIGWSFIGRAVGADSIEGWLYEATADYLANKYAPYSRDDIRKIEQRMAAANVKNPQFGLPTLEMLSQGQANPYALGAMVFMFLEAKYNEKAVTDLIVNIFSRHGQRFTELLADISQGEFYNAEAFDRAHRNYWADKYTEDSLERPKPYQETSSIKGRQIIKQNFPFPLTSSEVSPDGNFVAFLTFNPKNGIVLAVARMLPRDEPPYVPQAKRKKFWMFGEQMTVQGPPLRILTTFMPPKHYEYIIGQELNVWPFNGSDLSWWQDANWVHDFKEALANAEKNKIDIQVLNNDINNLNQERNKTKDKDAKTKIEDKIKTDREKIAVLEKESAPLYEKLAKVQKIPNVSKIAFFARKNRDHALFILDGNTRKFLVEREFKELDQAFSPNFSADGKTIYFSAAKNIQRDVYSMDLETHELKNLTNGGVFNSAPRISPDGTKLVYVAFDGGYQKLFLLDMATGTKEQLTRGRWNDNSPSWSSDNSTLVYSSDEKDEIWNLYTLDLMTRTNKQWSEIYGGIFTPKFVTGENDRIVYSGYMEDDQFMSYIFSNFKLFDARLKEPLRVSVVENKDENMELAFRSQEAVTEQLDLRQLEDLQPPPARWKFSGSNITIGSSTIWGIFASSQFVVQDILANRTHLGLYAQYSDFKYIDYTYQDLSRRWGLAANFNHAQYPLIYLLRDFKGQYPRYQYPDGDRNQFIVKNTWVKETSATIYTEYPFNKWNRVELGVRPRNRTYVLPLTDADVTYYGDQIPEIDRQFYDFFKNSNGRTNVGLSAAFVHDTVLYSNNTLGPLHGDALRAQVEYGPGLNKNSETYLTAQVDARKYIRLSSGSLFAVHFAGLNSTRPNGDVVLLGGSETLRNYPYFSVAGNQVGYGSAELRFPVADVALFSVIPLQIRGELFADYAIAKFSNDLFPTRKEWAYGFGLQTNFFLPMNFEWAKTKFAPDKWTFNFRIGFNF
;
A
#
# COMPACT_ATOMS: atom_id res chain seq x y z
N MET A 1 34.68 37.87 28.00
CA MET A 1 35.48 37.66 26.77
C MET A 1 35.90 36.19 26.68
N THR A 2 36.09 35.69 25.46
CA THR A 2 36.95 34.54 25.03
C THR A 2 36.71 33.09 25.53
N LYS A 3 36.08 32.31 24.62
CA LYS A 3 36.53 31.02 24.02
C LYS A 3 36.65 29.71 24.84
N LYS A 4 35.74 28.74 24.55
CA LYS A 4 35.94 27.39 23.92
C LYS A 4 34.65 26.54 24.09
N LEU A 5 33.89 26.16 23.05
CA LEU A 5 34.05 25.13 21.99
C LEU A 5 33.47 23.72 22.33
N THR A 6 32.29 23.39 21.74
CA THR A 6 31.90 22.12 21.03
C THR A 6 31.81 20.74 21.76
N PRO A 7 31.12 19.69 21.22
CA PRO A 7 29.70 19.53 20.75
C PRO A 7 29.05 18.11 21.03
N LEU A 8 27.85 17.76 20.46
CA LEU A 8 27.20 16.41 20.15
C LEU A 8 25.78 16.02 20.71
N LEU A 9 25.11 14.91 20.24
CA LEU A 9 23.72 14.45 20.62
C LEU A 9 23.33 12.95 20.45
N ALA A 10 22.82 12.28 21.49
CA ALA A 10 21.86 11.15 21.54
C ALA A 10 21.27 10.83 22.95
N LEU A 11 20.01 11.19 23.18
CA LEU A 11 19.18 10.76 24.31
C LEU A 11 17.69 11.02 23.97
N VAL A 12 17.18 10.23 23.02
CA VAL A 12 15.75 9.91 22.94
C VAL A 12 15.47 8.44 23.22
N PHE A 13 16.49 7.58 23.15
CA PHE A 13 16.25 6.13 23.04
C PHE A 13 15.93 5.39 24.34
N LEU A 14 15.99 6.03 25.52
CA LEU A 14 16.76 5.34 26.57
C LEU A 14 16.21 5.07 27.97
N LEU A 15 15.11 5.65 28.43
CA LEU A 15 14.69 5.43 29.83
C LEU A 15 13.19 5.27 30.04
N MET A 16 12.71 4.16 29.51
CA MET A 16 11.87 3.23 30.28
C MET A 16 12.62 1.89 30.31
N PRO A 17 12.16 0.87 31.07
CA PRO A 17 12.35 -0.52 30.65
C PRO A 17 11.52 -0.77 29.37
N LEU A 18 11.82 -0.03 28.30
CA LEU A 18 11.49 -0.45 26.95
C LEU A 18 12.37 -1.66 26.72
N THR A 19 11.75 -2.82 26.90
CA THR A 19 11.66 -3.80 25.82
C THR A 19 12.43 -3.34 24.58
N ALA A 20 13.58 -3.97 24.35
CA ALA A 20 13.93 -4.31 22.99
C ALA A 20 12.65 -4.88 22.31
N TYR A 21 12.49 -4.65 21.00
CA TYR A 21 11.28 -4.99 20.24
C TYR A 21 10.07 -4.08 20.48
N ALA A 22 10.18 -2.83 20.04
CA ALA A 22 9.28 -2.27 19.02
C ALA A 22 9.45 -0.75 18.88
N GLN A 23 10.11 -0.31 17.82
CA GLN A 23 9.61 0.91 17.17
C GLN A 23 8.34 0.49 16.42
N PHE A 24 7.19 0.90 16.91
CA PHE A 24 5.93 0.66 16.20
C PHE A 24 6.02 1.24 14.77
N GLY A 25 5.49 0.52 13.79
CA GLY A 25 5.52 0.86 12.37
C GLY A 25 6.88 0.76 11.66
N LYS A 26 7.91 0.21 12.33
CA LYS A 26 9.23 -0.12 11.75
C LYS A 26 9.71 -1.55 12.05
N ASN A 27 8.82 -2.41 12.54
CA ASN A 27 9.18 -3.77 12.90
C ASN A 27 9.24 -4.69 11.67
N GLN A 28 10.40 -5.29 11.42
CA GLN A 28 10.52 -6.42 10.50
C GLN A 28 9.88 -7.65 11.17
N VAL A 29 8.80 -8.16 10.58
CA VAL A 29 8.12 -9.38 11.03
C VAL A 29 8.17 -10.38 9.88
N ILE A 30 8.64 -11.61 10.13
CA ILE A 30 8.60 -12.72 9.16
C ILE A 30 7.52 -13.70 9.60
N TRP A 31 6.30 -13.52 9.09
CA TRP A 31 5.12 -14.31 9.50
C TRP A 31 4.84 -15.54 8.62
N GLU A 32 5.45 -15.63 7.44
CA GLU A 32 5.44 -16.82 6.59
C GLU A 32 6.72 -17.64 6.78
N LYS A 33 6.61 -18.97 6.73
CA LYS A 33 7.79 -19.86 6.69
C LYS A 33 8.34 -19.88 5.27
N THR A 34 9.27 -18.99 4.96
CA THR A 34 9.99 -19.00 3.68
C THR A 34 11.22 -19.91 3.79
N THR A 35 11.33 -20.90 2.91
CA THR A 35 12.57 -21.68 2.75
C THR A 35 13.30 -21.09 1.55
N TRP A 36 14.54 -20.64 1.76
CA TRP A 36 15.38 -20.11 0.69
C TRP A 36 16.35 -21.19 0.22
N ASN A 37 16.48 -21.29 -1.10
CA ASN A 37 17.38 -22.18 -1.83
C ASN A 37 18.38 -21.33 -2.63
N PHE A 38 19.48 -21.96 -3.05
CA PHE A 38 20.57 -21.33 -3.77
C PHE A 38 20.84 -22.03 -5.11
N TYR A 39 21.04 -21.24 -6.16
CA TYR A 39 21.52 -21.71 -7.45
C TYR A 39 22.57 -20.73 -8.00
N GLN A 40 23.68 -21.24 -8.52
CA GLN A 40 24.78 -20.45 -9.03
C GLN A 40 24.94 -20.65 -10.55
N SER A 41 24.73 -19.59 -11.33
CA SER A 41 24.93 -19.58 -12.79
C SER A 41 26.35 -19.12 -13.16
N ALA A 42 26.63 -18.83 -14.44
CA ALA A 42 27.93 -18.32 -14.88
C ALA A 42 28.27 -16.96 -14.24
N HIS A 43 27.31 -16.03 -14.11
CA HIS A 43 27.57 -14.67 -13.60
C HIS A 43 26.68 -14.24 -12.43
N PHE A 44 25.64 -14.99 -12.05
CA PHE A 44 24.67 -14.60 -11.03
C PHE A 44 24.51 -15.61 -9.90
N ASP A 45 24.17 -15.10 -8.73
CA ASP A 45 23.91 -15.89 -7.52
C ASP A 45 22.42 -15.80 -7.19
N PHE A 46 21.64 -16.84 -7.51
CA PHE A 46 20.20 -16.86 -7.31
C PHE A 46 19.82 -17.36 -5.91
N TYR A 47 19.04 -16.56 -5.20
CA TYR A 47 18.45 -16.86 -3.90
C TYR A 47 16.94 -16.94 -4.12
N PHE A 48 16.33 -18.14 -4.06
CA PHE A 48 14.93 -18.30 -4.45
C PHE A 48 14.12 -19.08 -3.42
N SER A 49 12.82 -18.79 -3.38
CA SER A 49 11.85 -19.38 -2.44
C SER A 49 10.79 -20.26 -3.12
N LEU A 50 11.00 -20.56 -4.40
CA LEU A 50 10.13 -21.39 -5.24
C LEU A 50 10.27 -22.87 -4.89
N GLU A 51 9.17 -23.63 -5.02
CA GLU A 51 9.14 -25.07 -4.81
C GLU A 51 9.49 -25.79 -6.13
N ILE A 52 10.77 -25.87 -6.46
CA ILE A 52 11.29 -26.36 -7.76
C ILE A 52 11.25 -27.91 -7.87
N LYS A 53 10.06 -28.50 -7.68
CA LYS A 53 9.78 -29.95 -7.85
C LYS A 53 9.01 -30.28 -9.12
N ASP A 54 8.43 -29.27 -9.75
CA ASP A 54 7.60 -29.39 -10.93
C ASP A 54 8.42 -29.03 -12.18
N GLU A 55 8.29 -29.81 -13.25
CA GLU A 55 9.03 -29.63 -14.51
C GLU A 55 8.72 -28.28 -15.18
N ASP A 56 7.46 -27.81 -15.12
CA ASP A 56 7.10 -26.49 -15.64
C ASP A 56 7.82 -25.41 -14.83
N VAL A 57 7.84 -25.51 -13.50
CA VAL A 57 8.49 -24.52 -12.63
C VAL A 57 10.01 -24.51 -12.84
N GLN A 58 10.64 -25.69 -13.02
CA GLN A 58 12.05 -25.81 -13.41
C GLN A 58 12.34 -25.11 -14.75
N LYS A 59 11.49 -25.32 -15.75
CA LYS A 59 11.59 -24.67 -17.07
C LYS A 59 11.43 -23.16 -17.01
N HIS A 60 10.54 -22.65 -16.16
CA HIS A 60 10.34 -21.20 -15.99
C HIS A 60 11.50 -20.54 -15.24
N PHE A 61 12.00 -21.16 -14.16
CA PHE A 61 13.20 -20.70 -13.47
C PHE A 61 14.44 -20.72 -14.40
N THR A 62 14.57 -21.77 -15.19
CA THR A 62 15.56 -21.87 -16.28
C THR A 62 15.47 -20.70 -17.26
N ASN A 63 14.27 -20.38 -17.74
CA ASN A 63 14.05 -19.26 -18.66
C ASN A 63 14.44 -17.90 -18.05
N LEU A 64 14.26 -17.71 -16.74
CA LEU A 64 14.76 -16.54 -16.01
C LEU A 64 16.28 -16.50 -16.01
N VAL A 65 16.95 -17.59 -15.61
CA VAL A 65 18.42 -17.67 -15.55
C VAL A 65 19.03 -17.30 -16.90
N ALA A 66 18.56 -17.94 -17.98
CA ALA A 66 19.05 -17.67 -19.33
C ALA A 66 18.75 -16.24 -19.80
N HIS A 67 17.60 -15.66 -19.45
CA HIS A 67 17.29 -14.27 -19.76
C HIS A 67 18.21 -13.28 -19.02
N MET A 68 18.59 -13.57 -17.77
CA MET A 68 19.53 -12.76 -17.00
C MET A 68 20.94 -12.82 -17.57
N GLU A 69 21.44 -14.03 -17.91
CA GLU A 69 22.75 -14.22 -18.55
C GLU A 69 22.82 -13.54 -19.92
N GLY A 70 21.83 -13.75 -20.79
CA GLY A 70 21.78 -13.12 -22.11
C GLY A 70 21.59 -11.60 -22.05
N SER A 71 20.83 -11.08 -21.07
CA SER A 71 20.73 -9.64 -20.82
C SER A 71 22.09 -9.06 -20.39
N ARG A 72 22.82 -9.77 -19.53
CA ARG A 72 24.16 -9.38 -19.07
C ARG A 72 25.15 -9.33 -20.21
N GLU A 73 25.18 -10.35 -21.07
CA GLU A 73 26.06 -10.37 -22.25
C GLU A 73 25.77 -9.19 -23.18
N PHE A 74 24.50 -8.96 -23.51
CA PHE A 74 24.06 -7.82 -24.31
C PHE A 74 24.51 -6.48 -23.71
N LEU A 75 24.27 -6.27 -22.42
CA LEU A 75 24.63 -5.02 -21.74
C LEU A 75 26.15 -4.84 -21.65
N SER A 76 26.91 -5.90 -21.41
CA SER A 76 28.39 -5.84 -21.40
C SER A 76 28.97 -5.43 -22.75
N VAL A 77 28.43 -5.97 -23.85
CA VAL A 77 28.84 -5.56 -25.20
C VAL A 77 28.40 -4.12 -25.52
N LYS A 78 27.16 -3.74 -25.19
CA LYS A 78 26.61 -2.40 -25.50
C LYS A 78 27.24 -1.27 -24.68
N LEU A 79 27.60 -1.54 -23.42
CA LEU A 79 28.22 -0.56 -22.52
C LEU A 79 29.75 -0.68 -22.50
N ASN A 80 30.34 -1.66 -23.19
CA ASN A 80 31.76 -1.99 -23.13
C ASN A 80 32.27 -2.10 -21.66
N HIS A 81 31.46 -2.72 -20.80
CA HIS A 81 31.67 -2.79 -19.35
C HIS A 81 31.45 -4.22 -18.83
N GLU A 82 32.38 -4.68 -18.01
CA GLU A 82 32.31 -5.99 -17.37
C GLU A 82 32.03 -5.80 -15.87
N LEU A 83 30.96 -6.41 -15.37
CA LEU A 83 30.57 -6.30 -13.96
C LEU A 83 31.68 -6.85 -13.06
N LYS A 84 32.18 -6.03 -12.13
CA LYS A 84 33.30 -6.37 -11.24
C LYS A 84 32.98 -7.51 -10.26
N LYS A 85 31.69 -7.79 -10.06
CA LYS A 85 31.16 -8.83 -9.16
C LYS A 85 29.97 -9.54 -9.79
N ARG A 86 29.76 -10.78 -9.34
CA ARG A 86 28.53 -11.54 -9.56
C ARG A 86 27.35 -10.88 -8.81
N PRO A 87 26.29 -10.41 -9.48
CA PRO A 87 25.12 -9.86 -8.80
C PRO A 87 24.29 -10.98 -8.13
N ILE A 88 23.56 -10.60 -7.08
CA ILE A 88 22.65 -11.50 -6.36
C ILE A 88 21.24 -11.27 -6.89
N VAL A 89 20.58 -12.33 -7.35
CA VAL A 89 19.18 -12.28 -7.82
C VAL A 89 18.28 -12.96 -6.81
N VAL A 90 17.37 -12.21 -6.19
CA VAL A 90 16.46 -12.72 -5.15
C VAL A 90 15.07 -12.96 -5.73
N VAL A 91 14.66 -14.23 -5.89
CA VAL A 91 13.37 -14.62 -6.43
C VAL A 91 12.41 -14.99 -5.29
N SER A 92 11.54 -14.05 -4.96
CA SER A 92 10.43 -14.27 -4.02
C SER A 92 9.39 -15.26 -4.59
N ARG A 93 8.56 -15.89 -3.74
CA ARG A 93 7.37 -16.64 -4.19
C ARG A 93 6.10 -15.79 -4.20
N THR A 94 6.01 -14.80 -3.30
CA THR A 94 4.82 -13.94 -3.16
C THR A 94 5.24 -12.48 -2.92
N HIS A 95 4.31 -11.53 -3.12
CA HIS A 95 4.63 -10.12 -2.92
C HIS A 95 4.85 -9.79 -1.43
N SER A 96 4.18 -10.51 -0.53
CA SER A 96 4.49 -10.40 0.90
C SER A 96 5.90 -10.86 1.26
N GLN A 97 6.44 -11.86 0.57
CA GLN A 97 7.84 -12.25 0.77
C GLN A 97 8.80 -11.21 0.18
N PHE A 98 8.49 -10.65 -0.99
CA PHE A 98 9.22 -9.56 -1.62
C PHE A 98 9.36 -8.34 -0.68
N GLU A 99 8.27 -7.91 -0.04
CA GLU A 99 8.32 -6.86 0.98
C GLU A 99 9.03 -7.27 2.27
N ALA A 100 8.74 -8.47 2.80
CA ALA A 100 9.20 -8.89 4.12
C ALA A 100 10.73 -8.94 4.25
N LEU A 101 11.44 -9.08 3.13
CA LEU A 101 12.91 -9.07 3.10
C LEU A 101 13.51 -7.66 3.35
N HIS A 102 12.74 -6.57 3.20
CA HIS A 102 13.17 -5.18 3.45
C HIS A 102 14.53 -4.82 2.82
N LEU A 103 14.88 -5.41 1.68
CA LEU A 103 16.26 -5.34 1.18
C LEU A 103 16.67 -3.94 0.71
N ALA A 104 15.68 -3.17 0.25
CA ALA A 104 15.78 -1.79 -0.23
C ALA A 104 15.72 -0.72 0.89
N GLY A 105 15.52 -1.10 2.16
CA GLY A 105 15.47 -0.17 3.30
C GLY A 105 14.06 0.16 3.80
N ASP A 106 13.87 1.40 4.25
CA ASP A 106 12.66 1.90 4.94
C ASP A 106 11.44 2.14 4.01
N GLU A 107 11.57 1.92 2.71
CA GLU A 107 10.52 2.23 1.72
C GLU A 107 9.61 1.02 1.42
N PHE A 108 8.31 1.28 1.45
CA PHE A 108 7.30 0.28 1.11
C PHE A 108 7.17 0.16 -0.42
N MET A 109 7.51 -1.00 -0.97
CA MET A 109 7.41 -1.26 -2.41
C MET A 109 5.99 -1.70 -2.81
N PRO A 110 5.29 -0.99 -3.72
CA PRO A 110 3.93 -1.36 -4.13
C PRO A 110 3.84 -2.65 -4.97
N GLU A 111 2.65 -3.29 -4.99
CA GLU A 111 2.37 -4.52 -5.76
C GLU A 111 2.66 -4.46 -7.26
N GLY A 112 2.63 -3.24 -7.85
CA GLY A 112 2.96 -2.98 -9.25
C GLY A 112 4.45 -3.01 -9.57
N VAL A 113 5.34 -3.07 -8.57
CA VAL A 113 6.79 -3.22 -8.76
C VAL A 113 7.10 -4.69 -9.06
N GLY A 114 7.47 -4.98 -10.30
CA GLY A 114 7.78 -6.33 -10.78
C GLY A 114 9.19 -6.82 -10.44
N ALA A 115 10.15 -5.90 -10.33
CA ALA A 115 11.49 -6.14 -9.83
C ALA A 115 12.07 -4.81 -9.31
N TYR A 116 13.18 -4.87 -8.56
CA TYR A 116 13.92 -3.68 -8.12
C TYR A 116 15.40 -3.99 -7.87
N ALA A 117 16.30 -3.15 -8.40
CA ALA A 117 17.75 -3.23 -8.23
C ALA A 117 18.33 -2.15 -7.30
N PHE A 118 19.24 -2.55 -6.42
CA PHE A 118 19.95 -1.63 -5.51
C PHE A 118 21.29 -2.24 -5.04
N PRO A 119 22.29 -1.40 -4.69
CA PRO A 119 23.49 -1.86 -4.02
C PRO A 119 23.24 -2.04 -2.51
N ARG A 120 23.70 -3.15 -1.93
CA ARG A 120 23.64 -3.43 -0.48
C ARG A 120 25.05 -3.57 0.09
N GLY A 121 25.35 -2.76 1.10
CA GLY A 121 26.64 -2.78 1.79
C GLY A 121 26.98 -1.46 2.47
N SER A 122 28.18 -1.37 3.03
CA SER A 122 28.66 -0.13 3.64
C SER A 122 28.89 0.94 2.58
N ARG A 123 28.25 2.11 2.73
CA ARG A 123 28.52 3.31 1.91
C ARG A 123 30.01 3.68 1.89
N LEU A 124 30.77 3.31 2.94
CA LEU A 124 32.18 3.66 3.11
C LEU A 124 33.17 2.74 2.37
N LEU A 125 32.72 1.59 1.84
CA LEU A 125 33.59 0.59 1.21
C LEU A 125 33.17 0.33 -0.25
N PRO A 126 34.12 0.18 -1.20
CA PRO A 126 33.81 -0.22 -2.59
C PRO A 126 33.18 -1.62 -2.74
N ASP A 127 33.09 -2.38 -1.65
CA ASP A 127 32.66 -3.79 -1.61
C ASP A 127 31.12 -3.97 -1.48
N SER A 128 30.33 -3.04 -2.00
CA SER A 128 28.87 -3.25 -2.08
C SER A 128 28.55 -4.47 -2.95
N ASP A 129 27.54 -5.25 -2.57
CA ASP A 129 26.99 -6.30 -3.43
C ASP A 129 25.79 -5.74 -4.19
N MET A 130 25.67 -6.06 -5.47
CA MET A 130 24.57 -5.61 -6.30
C MET A 130 23.43 -6.61 -6.21
N ILE A 131 22.25 -6.17 -5.77
CA ILE A 131 21.09 -7.03 -5.56
C ILE A 131 19.96 -6.61 -6.49
N LEU A 132 19.36 -7.60 -7.14
CA LEU A 132 18.17 -7.45 -7.96
C LEU A 132 17.10 -8.39 -7.41
N VAL A 133 15.97 -7.85 -6.96
CA VAL A 133 14.87 -8.64 -6.38
C VAL A 133 13.78 -8.77 -7.43
N VAL A 134 13.31 -9.99 -7.67
CA VAL A 134 12.32 -10.34 -8.70
C VAL A 134 11.02 -10.83 -8.06
N LYS A 135 9.88 -10.32 -8.54
CA LYS A 135 8.55 -10.85 -8.26
C LYS A 135 8.21 -11.98 -9.27
N PRO A 136 7.72 -13.14 -8.82
CA PRO A 136 7.55 -14.30 -9.69
C PRO A 136 6.33 -14.21 -10.60
N ASP A 137 5.29 -13.48 -10.18
CA ASP A 137 4.08 -13.24 -10.97
C ASP A 137 4.35 -12.48 -12.27
N PHE A 138 5.56 -11.91 -12.37
CA PHE A 138 6.08 -11.17 -13.51
C PHE A 138 6.94 -12.07 -14.43
N LEU A 139 7.26 -13.32 -14.07
CA LEU A 139 8.13 -14.21 -14.87
C LEU A 139 7.66 -14.58 -16.31
N PRO A 140 6.37 -14.44 -16.70
CA PRO A 140 5.96 -14.58 -18.10
C PRO A 140 6.64 -13.57 -19.03
N VAL A 141 6.49 -13.81 -20.34
CA VAL A 141 7.14 -13.03 -21.42
C VAL A 141 7.01 -11.51 -21.25
N LEU A 142 5.87 -11.04 -20.72
CA LEU A 142 5.53 -9.64 -20.46
C LEU A 142 6.49 -8.84 -19.55
N ASN A 143 7.42 -9.43 -18.80
CA ASN A 143 8.27 -8.61 -17.90
C ASN A 143 9.76 -8.88 -18.03
N ARG A 144 10.17 -9.52 -19.12
CA ARG A 144 11.58 -9.60 -19.53
C ARG A 144 12.22 -8.21 -19.66
N THR A 145 11.51 -7.21 -20.20
CA THR A 145 12.04 -5.83 -20.22
C THR A 145 12.28 -5.29 -18.81
N ILE A 146 11.46 -5.65 -17.81
CA ILE A 146 11.65 -5.16 -16.43
C ILE A 146 12.92 -5.77 -15.83
N TYR A 147 13.21 -7.04 -16.07
CA TYR A 147 14.44 -7.66 -15.56
C TYR A 147 15.69 -7.09 -16.23
N THR A 148 15.66 -6.82 -17.54
CA THR A 148 16.76 -6.11 -18.20
C THR A 148 16.87 -4.66 -17.72
N HIS A 149 15.76 -3.95 -17.44
CA HIS A 149 15.75 -2.59 -16.89
C HIS A 149 16.47 -2.53 -15.54
N GLU A 150 16.07 -3.38 -14.60
CA GLU A 150 16.74 -3.49 -13.30
C GLU A 150 18.21 -3.91 -13.43
N LEU A 151 18.54 -4.78 -14.41
CA LEU A 151 19.93 -5.14 -14.67
C LEU A 151 20.75 -3.96 -15.23
N VAL A 152 20.17 -3.05 -16.01
CA VAL A 152 20.86 -1.81 -16.41
C VAL A 152 21.23 -0.98 -15.18
N HIS A 153 20.37 -0.88 -14.16
CA HIS A 153 20.73 -0.21 -12.91
C HIS A 153 21.93 -0.88 -12.21
N ILE A 154 22.03 -2.21 -12.21
CA ILE A 154 23.20 -2.94 -11.69
C ILE A 154 24.49 -2.51 -12.42
N PHE A 155 24.45 -2.38 -13.75
CA PHE A 155 25.58 -1.85 -14.54
C PHE A 155 25.87 -0.39 -14.21
N GLN A 156 24.86 0.47 -14.11
CA GLN A 156 25.03 1.88 -13.73
C GLN A 156 25.72 2.01 -12.36
N PHE A 157 25.26 1.27 -11.34
CA PHE A 157 25.86 1.29 -10.00
C PHE A 157 27.31 0.80 -9.98
N ASP A 158 27.66 -0.22 -10.79
CA ASP A 158 29.03 -0.73 -10.89
C ASP A 158 29.96 0.21 -11.66
N MET A 159 29.47 0.88 -12.71
CA MET A 159 30.21 1.92 -13.45
C MET A 159 30.52 3.14 -12.55
N ILE A 160 29.51 3.65 -11.82
CA ILE A 160 29.65 4.81 -10.91
C ILE A 160 30.66 4.53 -9.77
N GLY A 161 30.84 3.28 -9.34
CA GLY A 161 31.75 2.93 -8.26
C GLY A 161 31.28 3.46 -6.89
N TRP A 162 30.04 3.09 -6.51
CA TRP A 162 29.28 3.60 -5.36
C TRP A 162 30.07 3.64 -4.03
N SER A 163 30.72 4.76 -3.75
CA SER A 163 31.52 5.00 -2.54
C SER A 163 31.21 6.37 -1.92
N PHE A 164 31.28 6.46 -0.59
CA PHE A 164 30.98 7.67 0.19
C PHE A 164 31.85 8.87 -0.20
N ILE A 165 33.12 8.63 -0.51
CA ILE A 165 34.05 9.68 -0.94
C ILE A 165 33.55 10.32 -2.24
N GLY A 166 33.10 9.53 -3.23
CA GLY A 166 32.54 10.07 -4.48
C GLY A 166 31.33 11.00 -4.30
N ARG A 167 30.47 10.74 -3.30
CA ARG A 167 29.36 11.64 -2.94
C ARG A 167 29.78 12.84 -2.09
N ALA A 168 30.79 12.70 -1.23
CA ALA A 168 31.20 13.74 -0.30
C ALA A 168 32.07 14.85 -0.93
N VAL A 169 32.79 14.57 -2.02
CA VAL A 169 33.67 15.55 -2.70
C VAL A 169 32.96 16.32 -3.83
N GLY A 170 31.62 16.28 -3.89
CA GLY A 170 30.84 17.16 -4.76
C GLY A 170 30.92 16.81 -6.26
N ALA A 171 30.93 15.53 -6.62
CA ALA A 171 30.52 15.16 -7.97
C ALA A 171 29.05 15.59 -8.17
N ASP A 172 28.78 16.43 -9.18
CA ASP A 172 27.41 16.80 -9.58
C ASP A 172 26.57 15.53 -9.69
N SER A 173 25.45 15.47 -8.97
CA SER A 173 24.62 14.28 -8.91
C SER A 173 24.01 14.01 -10.29
N ILE A 174 24.32 12.85 -10.89
CA ILE A 174 23.65 12.36 -12.09
C ILE A 174 22.14 12.52 -11.90
N GLU A 175 21.50 13.24 -12.82
CA GLU A 175 20.08 13.58 -12.73
C GLU A 175 19.23 12.31 -12.68
N GLY A 176 18.28 12.25 -11.74
CA GLY A 176 17.58 10.99 -11.43
C GLY A 176 16.89 10.34 -12.64
N TRP A 177 16.36 11.15 -13.56
CA TRP A 177 15.72 10.65 -14.77
C TRP A 177 16.66 9.91 -15.72
N LEU A 178 17.97 10.19 -15.70
CA LEU A 178 18.95 9.53 -16.58
C LEU A 178 19.12 8.05 -16.24
N TYR A 179 18.97 7.67 -14.96
CA TYR A 179 19.00 6.27 -14.54
C TYR A 179 17.86 5.49 -15.21
N GLU A 180 16.63 5.99 -15.07
CA GLU A 180 15.43 5.33 -15.58
C GLU A 180 15.32 5.39 -17.11
N ALA A 181 15.64 6.54 -17.71
CA ALA A 181 15.57 6.73 -19.15
C ALA A 181 16.53 5.82 -19.93
N THR A 182 17.76 5.64 -19.44
CA THR A 182 18.76 4.78 -20.08
C THR A 182 18.50 3.30 -19.81
N ALA A 183 17.95 2.96 -18.64
CA ALA A 183 17.47 1.61 -18.34
C ALA A 183 16.30 1.21 -19.24
N ASP A 184 15.28 2.06 -19.39
CA ASP A 184 14.10 1.78 -20.20
C ASP A 184 14.47 1.70 -21.69
N TYR A 185 15.36 2.58 -22.19
CA TYR A 185 15.91 2.53 -23.55
C TYR A 185 16.68 1.22 -23.83
N LEU A 186 17.66 0.86 -23.00
CA LEU A 186 18.50 -0.33 -23.22
C LEU A 186 17.72 -1.64 -23.03
N ALA A 187 16.78 -1.66 -22.08
CA ALA A 187 15.91 -2.82 -21.87
C ALA A 187 14.99 -3.05 -23.08
N ASN A 188 14.43 -1.98 -23.66
CA ASN A 188 13.57 -2.10 -24.85
C ASN A 188 14.35 -2.61 -26.08
N LYS A 189 15.66 -2.31 -26.18
CA LYS A 189 16.53 -2.86 -27.23
C LYS A 189 16.72 -4.37 -27.14
N TYR A 190 16.80 -4.91 -25.93
CA TYR A 190 17.00 -6.35 -25.71
C TYR A 190 15.70 -7.15 -25.79
N ALA A 191 14.64 -6.65 -25.14
CA ALA A 191 13.35 -7.32 -25.05
C ALA A 191 12.20 -6.33 -25.35
N PRO A 192 11.88 -6.04 -26.62
CA PRO A 192 10.89 -5.01 -26.95
C PRO A 192 9.45 -5.40 -26.55
N TYR A 193 9.05 -6.64 -26.83
CA TYR A 193 7.65 -7.10 -26.82
C TYR A 193 6.93 -7.19 -25.45
N SER A 194 7.56 -6.73 -24.36
CA SER A 194 7.07 -7.01 -23.00
C SER A 194 6.24 -5.87 -22.39
N ARG A 195 6.53 -4.62 -22.76
CA ARG A 195 5.78 -3.42 -22.30
C ARG A 195 5.55 -2.38 -23.41
N ASP A 196 5.83 -2.74 -24.66
CA ASP A 196 5.90 -1.79 -25.78
C ASP A 196 4.56 -1.06 -26.02
N ASP A 197 3.42 -1.73 -25.91
CA ASP A 197 2.12 -1.21 -26.36
C ASP A 197 1.67 0.02 -25.55
N ILE A 198 1.79 -0.04 -24.21
CA ILE A 198 1.49 1.12 -23.34
C ILE A 198 2.52 2.24 -23.58
N ARG A 199 3.80 1.91 -23.78
CA ARG A 199 4.86 2.91 -24.04
C ARG A 199 4.69 3.59 -25.40
N LYS A 200 4.30 2.87 -26.44
CA LYS A 200 4.01 3.40 -27.79
C LYS A 200 2.80 4.32 -27.77
N ILE A 201 1.78 3.98 -26.97
CA ILE A 201 0.66 4.86 -26.68
C ILE A 201 1.17 6.15 -25.98
N GLU A 202 1.99 6.05 -24.93
CA GLU A 202 2.61 7.22 -24.27
C GLU A 202 3.44 8.08 -25.25
N GLN A 203 4.26 7.46 -26.12
CA GLN A 203 5.09 8.14 -27.13
C GLN A 203 4.24 8.93 -28.13
N ARG A 204 3.21 8.30 -28.70
CA ARG A 204 2.25 8.92 -29.63
C ARG A 204 1.49 10.07 -28.95
N MET A 205 1.05 9.88 -27.70
CA MET A 205 0.28 10.90 -26.97
C MET A 205 1.13 12.10 -26.57
N ALA A 206 2.38 11.90 -26.14
CA ALA A 206 3.26 13.02 -25.78
C ALA A 206 3.69 13.83 -27.02
N ALA A 207 3.82 13.18 -28.18
CA ALA A 207 4.05 13.81 -29.48
C ALA A 207 2.85 14.62 -30.01
N ALA A 208 1.63 14.28 -29.60
CA ALA A 208 0.41 14.84 -30.14
C ALA A 208 0.11 16.29 -29.73
N ASN A 209 0.49 16.66 -28.50
CA ASN A 209 0.13 17.95 -27.87
C ASN A 209 0.85 19.17 -28.49
N VAL A 210 1.60 18.99 -29.58
CA VAL A 210 2.42 20.02 -30.25
C VAL A 210 1.61 21.21 -30.79
N LYS A 211 0.28 21.05 -30.98
CA LYS A 211 -0.65 22.16 -31.28
C LYS A 211 -0.74 23.22 -30.17
N ASN A 212 -0.24 22.93 -28.96
CA ASN A 212 -0.20 23.89 -27.87
C ASN A 212 1.21 23.86 -27.24
N PRO A 213 2.14 24.76 -27.64
CA PRO A 213 3.58 24.65 -27.30
C PRO A 213 3.94 24.67 -25.80
N GLN A 214 3.00 25.07 -24.93
CA GLN A 214 3.14 24.99 -23.47
C GLN A 214 2.83 23.59 -22.91
N PHE A 215 2.39 22.66 -23.77
CA PHE A 215 1.82 21.35 -23.41
C PHE A 215 2.34 20.15 -24.26
N GLY A 216 3.33 20.33 -25.13
CA GLY A 216 4.05 19.22 -25.80
C GLY A 216 5.15 18.57 -24.94
N LEU A 217 5.70 17.41 -25.35
CA LEU A 217 6.76 16.60 -24.69
C LEU A 217 7.57 17.33 -23.60
N PRO A 218 7.77 16.74 -22.40
CA PRO A 218 8.41 17.41 -21.28
C PRO A 218 9.82 17.90 -21.66
N THR A 219 10.17 19.09 -21.19
CA THR A 219 11.53 19.61 -21.37
C THR A 219 12.52 18.78 -20.56
N LEU A 220 13.81 18.88 -20.91
CA LEU A 220 14.88 18.37 -20.05
C LEU A 220 14.74 18.90 -18.62
N GLU A 221 14.40 20.20 -18.44
CA GLU A 221 14.17 20.78 -17.11
C GLU A 221 13.03 20.09 -16.32
N MET A 222 11.92 19.75 -16.96
CA MET A 222 10.82 19.02 -16.31
C MET A 222 11.23 17.61 -15.87
N LEU A 223 12.06 16.93 -16.67
CA LEU A 223 12.64 15.63 -16.33
C LEU A 223 13.63 15.77 -15.15
N SER A 224 14.53 16.75 -15.18
CA SER A 224 15.47 17.06 -14.08
C SER A 224 14.77 17.41 -12.77
N GLN A 225 13.62 18.09 -12.83
CA GLN A 225 12.81 18.49 -11.67
C GLN A 225 11.83 17.40 -11.19
N GLY A 226 11.78 16.23 -11.84
CA GLY A 226 10.86 15.14 -11.47
C GLY A 226 9.38 15.47 -11.73
N GLN A 227 9.09 16.39 -12.65
CA GLN A 227 7.74 16.81 -13.03
C GLN A 227 7.14 15.97 -14.17
N ALA A 228 7.91 15.05 -14.74
CA ALA A 228 7.51 14.17 -15.83
C ALA A 228 7.96 12.72 -15.59
N ASN A 229 7.29 11.77 -16.24
CA ASN A 229 7.61 10.34 -16.16
C ASN A 229 9.04 10.06 -16.70
N PRO A 230 9.99 9.65 -15.84
CA PRO A 230 11.40 9.51 -16.24
C PRO A 230 11.68 8.24 -17.05
N TYR A 231 10.75 7.28 -17.09
CA TYR A 231 10.87 6.01 -17.82
C TYR A 231 10.67 6.25 -19.33
N ALA A 232 9.44 6.10 -19.82
CA ALA A 232 9.16 6.13 -21.27
C ALA A 232 9.45 7.50 -21.91
N LEU A 233 9.07 8.61 -21.27
CA LEU A 233 9.33 9.96 -21.82
C LEU A 233 10.82 10.33 -21.74
N GLY A 234 11.55 9.79 -20.75
CA GLY A 234 13.00 9.89 -20.70
C GLY A 234 13.67 9.07 -21.80
N ALA A 235 13.24 7.82 -22.02
CA ALA A 235 13.77 6.96 -23.09
C ALA A 235 13.60 7.57 -24.49
N MET A 236 12.53 8.35 -24.72
CA MET A 236 12.32 9.11 -25.96
C MET A 236 13.45 10.11 -26.28
N VAL A 237 14.20 10.59 -25.28
CA VAL A 237 15.41 11.42 -25.48
C VAL A 237 16.48 10.59 -26.19
N PHE A 238 16.78 9.40 -25.68
CA PHE A 238 17.81 8.50 -26.21
C PHE A 238 17.42 7.91 -27.57
N MET A 239 16.14 7.57 -27.77
CA MET A 239 15.61 7.13 -29.08
C MET A 239 15.70 8.23 -30.16
N PHE A 240 15.48 9.50 -29.80
CA PHE A 240 15.69 10.63 -30.72
C PHE A 240 17.16 10.81 -31.07
N LEU A 241 18.04 10.78 -30.05
CA LEU A 241 19.48 10.86 -30.26
C LEU A 241 20.00 9.71 -31.13
N GLU A 242 19.46 8.51 -30.99
CA GLU A 242 19.81 7.36 -31.84
C GLU A 242 19.38 7.60 -33.28
N ALA A 243 18.13 8.03 -33.50
CA ALA A 243 17.61 8.31 -34.83
C ALA A 243 18.42 9.38 -35.58
N LYS A 244 19.12 10.25 -34.84
CA LYS A 244 19.90 11.37 -35.37
C LYS A 244 21.41 11.08 -35.49
N TYR A 245 22.00 10.43 -34.50
CA TYR A 245 23.45 10.24 -34.36
C TYR A 245 23.90 8.77 -34.35
N ASN A 246 22.99 7.82 -34.61
CA ASN A 246 23.15 6.36 -34.53
C ASN A 246 23.33 5.78 -33.12
N GLU A 247 23.10 4.47 -33.01
CA GLU A 247 23.10 3.73 -31.73
C GLU A 247 24.43 3.83 -30.99
N LYS A 248 25.56 3.79 -31.69
CA LYS A 248 26.89 3.79 -31.07
C LYS A 248 27.16 5.12 -30.36
N ALA A 249 26.80 6.24 -30.97
CA ALA A 249 26.97 7.55 -30.35
C ALA A 249 26.14 7.66 -29.05
N VAL A 250 24.94 7.05 -29.04
CA VAL A 250 24.08 6.98 -27.84
C VAL A 250 24.67 6.06 -26.77
N THR A 251 25.20 4.88 -27.11
CA THR A 251 25.86 4.02 -26.11
C THR A 251 27.11 4.68 -25.53
N ASP A 252 27.91 5.35 -26.37
CA ASP A 252 29.09 6.10 -25.93
C ASP A 252 28.69 7.26 -24.98
N LEU A 253 27.57 7.95 -25.25
CA LEU A 253 26.99 8.95 -24.34
C LEU A 253 26.56 8.34 -23.00
N ILE A 254 25.85 7.22 -23.00
CA ILE A 254 25.41 6.52 -21.78
C ILE A 254 26.62 6.11 -20.94
N VAL A 255 27.65 5.53 -21.55
CA VAL A 255 28.89 5.17 -20.84
C VAL A 255 29.57 6.40 -20.25
N ASN A 256 29.63 7.52 -20.99
CA ASN A 256 30.21 8.76 -20.48
C ASN A 256 29.40 9.36 -19.30
N ILE A 257 28.06 9.31 -19.32
CA ILE A 257 27.20 9.77 -18.20
C ILE A 257 27.54 9.04 -16.90
N PHE A 258 27.72 7.71 -16.95
CA PHE A 258 27.94 6.90 -15.74
C PHE A 258 29.42 6.71 -15.37
N SER A 259 30.36 7.00 -16.28
CA SER A 259 31.81 6.83 -16.06
C SER A 259 32.58 8.13 -15.85
N ARG A 260 32.05 9.30 -16.25
CA ARG A 260 32.72 10.61 -16.09
C ARG A 260 32.05 11.44 -15.01
N HIS A 261 32.69 11.55 -13.86
CA HIS A 261 32.15 12.33 -12.74
C HIS A 261 32.15 13.84 -13.04
N GLY A 262 31.03 14.51 -12.76
CA GLY A 262 30.94 15.97 -12.71
C GLY A 262 30.70 16.71 -14.04
N GLN A 263 30.37 16.02 -15.13
CA GLN A 263 29.86 16.66 -16.36
C GLN A 263 28.33 16.69 -16.36
N ARG A 264 27.74 17.78 -16.83
CA ARG A 264 26.27 17.88 -16.96
C ARG A 264 25.78 17.19 -18.23
N PHE A 265 24.54 16.69 -18.22
CA PHE A 265 23.95 16.07 -19.42
C PHE A 265 23.98 17.02 -20.63
N THR A 266 23.72 18.31 -20.42
CA THR A 266 23.77 19.33 -21.47
C THR A 266 25.17 19.53 -22.09
N GLU A 267 26.24 19.26 -21.34
CA GLU A 267 27.63 19.37 -21.83
C GLU A 267 27.97 18.16 -22.69
N LEU A 268 27.66 16.95 -22.19
CA LEU A 268 27.81 15.70 -22.95
C LEU A 268 26.93 15.68 -24.22
N LEU A 269 25.76 16.34 -24.16
CA LEU A 269 24.86 16.55 -25.28
C LEU A 269 25.43 17.51 -26.32
N ALA A 270 26.14 18.56 -25.91
CA ALA A 270 26.86 19.45 -26.82
C ALA A 270 28.01 18.70 -27.52
N ASP A 271 28.74 17.85 -26.80
CA ASP A 271 29.83 17.04 -27.35
C ASP A 271 29.34 16.03 -28.41
N ILE A 272 28.33 15.20 -28.12
CA ILE A 272 27.78 14.22 -29.09
C ILE A 272 27.17 14.92 -30.32
N SER A 273 26.53 16.07 -30.12
CA SER A 273 25.87 16.84 -31.19
C SER A 273 26.81 17.77 -31.97
N GLN A 274 28.12 17.74 -31.67
CA GLN A 274 29.13 18.61 -32.28
C GLN A 274 28.77 20.12 -32.18
N GLY A 275 28.14 20.51 -31.08
CA GLY A 275 27.70 21.89 -30.82
C GLY A 275 26.32 22.26 -31.37
N GLU A 276 25.60 21.36 -32.04
CA GLU A 276 24.24 21.63 -32.52
C GLU A 276 23.27 21.90 -31.35
N PHE A 277 23.42 21.17 -30.24
CA PHE A 277 22.63 21.35 -29.01
C PHE A 277 23.45 22.02 -27.91
N TYR A 278 23.82 23.28 -28.16
CA TYR A 278 24.57 24.13 -27.21
C TYR A 278 23.75 24.63 -26.00
N ASN A 279 22.42 24.41 -25.99
CA ASN A 279 21.55 24.66 -24.84
C ASN A 279 20.34 23.72 -24.84
N ALA A 280 19.64 23.63 -23.70
CA ALA A 280 18.47 22.77 -23.53
C ALA A 280 17.29 23.16 -24.44
N GLU A 281 17.06 24.45 -24.67
CA GLU A 281 15.92 24.93 -25.48
C GLU A 281 16.02 24.50 -26.95
N ALA A 282 17.23 24.51 -27.52
CA ALA A 282 17.50 24.04 -28.88
C ALA A 282 17.27 22.52 -28.99
N PHE A 283 17.67 21.76 -27.97
CA PHE A 283 17.38 20.32 -27.88
C PHE A 283 15.89 20.05 -27.76
N ASP A 284 15.21 20.63 -26.76
CA ASP A 284 13.79 20.42 -26.47
C ASP A 284 12.94 20.70 -27.72
N ARG A 285 13.27 21.77 -28.46
CA ARG A 285 12.61 22.12 -29.72
C ARG A 285 12.81 21.06 -30.81
N ALA A 286 14.03 20.57 -31.01
CA ALA A 286 14.33 19.56 -32.02
C ALA A 286 13.74 18.18 -31.68
N HIS A 287 13.82 17.79 -30.40
CA HIS A 287 13.21 16.58 -29.85
C HIS A 287 11.69 16.58 -30.01
N ARG A 288 11.03 17.68 -29.61
CA ARG A 288 9.59 17.89 -29.82
C ARG A 288 9.20 17.77 -31.28
N ASN A 289 9.89 18.47 -32.18
CA ASN A 289 9.57 18.45 -33.61
C ASN A 289 9.74 17.06 -34.22
N TYR A 290 10.82 16.32 -33.90
CA TYR A 290 11.03 14.96 -34.41
C TYR A 290 9.86 14.03 -34.07
N TRP A 291 9.41 14.04 -32.81
CA TRP A 291 8.31 13.21 -32.38
C TRP A 291 6.97 13.70 -32.92
N ALA A 292 6.77 15.02 -33.03
CA ALA A 292 5.64 15.62 -33.72
C ALA A 292 5.54 15.07 -35.15
N ASP A 293 6.58 15.26 -35.97
CA ASP A 293 6.59 14.87 -37.37
C ASP A 293 6.35 13.36 -37.53
N LYS A 294 6.86 12.55 -36.60
CA LYS A 294 6.71 11.09 -36.59
C LYS A 294 5.30 10.58 -36.25
N TYR A 295 4.52 11.32 -35.46
CA TYR A 295 3.19 10.88 -34.97
C TYR A 295 2.04 11.89 -35.21
N THR A 296 2.25 12.95 -35.98
CA THR A 296 1.23 13.97 -36.26
C THR A 296 0.00 13.39 -36.95
N GLU A 297 0.17 12.48 -37.91
CA GLU A 297 -0.93 11.81 -38.62
C GLU A 297 -1.80 11.00 -37.63
N ASP A 298 -1.18 10.10 -36.87
CA ASP A 298 -1.82 9.33 -35.78
C ASP A 298 -2.53 10.24 -34.73
N SER A 299 -1.93 11.39 -34.42
CA SER A 299 -2.44 12.33 -33.40
C SER A 299 -3.69 13.09 -33.86
N LEU A 300 -3.65 13.62 -35.08
CA LEU A 300 -4.63 14.59 -35.57
C LEU A 300 -5.81 13.94 -36.28
N GLU A 301 -5.63 12.77 -36.85
CA GLU A 301 -6.65 12.10 -37.67
C GLU A 301 -7.43 11.03 -36.89
N ARG A 302 -6.84 10.43 -35.84
CA ARG A 302 -7.55 9.44 -35.01
C ARG A 302 -8.66 10.08 -34.16
N PRO A 303 -9.88 9.50 -34.16
CA PRO A 303 -10.94 9.92 -33.27
C PRO A 303 -10.54 9.82 -31.79
N LYS A 304 -10.92 10.82 -31.00
CA LYS A 304 -10.79 10.82 -29.53
C LYS A 304 -11.93 9.99 -28.91
N PRO A 305 -11.77 9.42 -27.69
CA PRO A 305 -12.77 8.50 -27.10
C PRO A 305 -14.22 9.03 -26.96
N TYR A 306 -14.38 10.36 -26.96
CA TYR A 306 -15.65 11.06 -26.85
C TYR A 306 -16.25 11.54 -28.18
N GLN A 307 -15.56 11.32 -29.30
CA GLN A 307 -16.06 11.68 -30.64
C GLN A 307 -16.90 10.53 -31.21
N GLU A 308 -18.01 10.89 -31.86
CA GLU A 308 -18.82 9.91 -32.60
C GLU A 308 -18.14 9.59 -33.94
N THR A 309 -17.97 8.30 -34.24
CA THR A 309 -17.41 7.82 -35.51
C THR A 309 -18.50 7.14 -36.35
N SER A 310 -18.14 6.74 -37.57
CA SER A 310 -18.97 5.86 -38.42
C SER A 310 -19.27 4.52 -37.72
N SER A 311 -18.31 3.99 -36.97
CA SER A 311 -18.37 2.67 -36.35
C SER A 311 -18.90 2.65 -34.92
N ILE A 312 -18.61 3.67 -34.12
CA ILE A 312 -18.94 3.75 -32.68
C ILE A 312 -19.61 5.09 -32.36
N LYS A 313 -20.75 5.04 -31.67
CA LYS A 313 -21.38 6.22 -31.05
C LYS A 313 -21.25 6.13 -29.53
N GLY A 314 -20.19 6.73 -28.99
CA GLY A 314 -19.87 6.75 -27.56
C GLY A 314 -20.30 8.01 -26.82
N ARG A 315 -20.56 7.88 -25.51
CA ARG A 315 -20.71 8.98 -24.55
C ARG A 315 -19.99 8.66 -23.24
N GLN A 316 -19.29 9.64 -22.68
CA GLN A 316 -18.62 9.53 -21.39
C GLN A 316 -19.65 9.37 -20.25
N ILE A 317 -19.50 8.33 -19.42
CA ILE A 317 -20.41 8.02 -18.30
C ILE A 317 -20.22 9.03 -17.15
N ILE A 318 -18.97 9.40 -16.85
CA ILE A 318 -18.61 10.28 -15.72
C ILE A 318 -17.81 11.48 -16.22
N LYS A 319 -18.39 12.68 -16.16
CA LYS A 319 -17.75 13.95 -16.55
C LYS A 319 -17.11 14.74 -15.39
N GLN A 320 -17.10 14.21 -14.17
CA GLN A 320 -16.47 14.88 -13.03
C GLN A 320 -14.95 14.74 -13.12
N ASN A 321 -14.20 15.79 -12.75
CA ASN A 321 -12.73 15.77 -12.78
C ASN A 321 -12.17 14.70 -11.82
N PHE A 322 -12.84 14.49 -10.68
CA PHE A 322 -12.55 13.44 -9.72
C PHE A 322 -13.82 12.75 -9.23
N PRO A 323 -13.75 11.47 -8.84
CA PRO A 323 -12.59 10.59 -8.96
C PRO A 323 -12.55 9.94 -10.36
N PHE A 324 -11.35 9.69 -10.89
CA PHE A 324 -11.17 9.09 -12.23
C PHE A 324 -11.20 7.55 -12.16
N PRO A 325 -11.95 6.86 -13.03
CA PRO A 325 -11.94 5.41 -13.07
C PRO A 325 -10.55 4.90 -13.47
N LEU A 326 -10.13 3.77 -12.89
CA LEU A 326 -9.01 2.98 -13.38
C LEU A 326 -9.48 2.15 -14.59
N THR A 327 -8.60 1.30 -15.12
CA THR A 327 -8.92 0.40 -16.24
C THR A 327 -9.96 -0.67 -15.89
N SER A 328 -10.21 -0.96 -14.62
CA SER A 328 -11.13 -2.05 -14.22
C SER A 328 -12.58 -1.59 -14.06
N SER A 329 -13.45 -2.09 -14.94
CA SER A 329 -14.90 -1.89 -14.88
C SER A 329 -15.70 -3.15 -15.17
N GLU A 330 -16.90 -3.25 -14.62
CA GLU A 330 -17.86 -4.33 -14.90
C GLU A 330 -19.29 -3.79 -14.90
N VAL A 331 -20.11 -4.27 -15.83
CA VAL A 331 -21.52 -3.89 -15.99
C VAL A 331 -22.40 -4.75 -15.08
N SER A 332 -23.43 -4.16 -14.47
CA SER A 332 -24.40 -4.92 -13.69
C SER A 332 -25.27 -5.83 -14.59
N PRO A 333 -25.64 -7.03 -14.13
CA PRO A 333 -26.58 -7.92 -14.83
C PRO A 333 -27.96 -7.35 -15.23
N ASP A 334 -28.37 -6.19 -14.71
CA ASP A 334 -29.58 -5.47 -15.17
C ASP A 334 -29.31 -4.43 -16.28
N GLY A 335 -28.03 -4.21 -16.64
CA GLY A 335 -27.56 -3.26 -17.64
C GLY A 335 -27.64 -1.78 -17.22
N ASN A 336 -27.97 -1.47 -15.95
CA ASN A 336 -28.25 -0.10 -15.50
C ASN A 336 -27.09 0.57 -14.74
N PHE A 337 -26.04 -0.16 -14.36
CA PHE A 337 -24.95 0.34 -13.53
C PHE A 337 -23.60 -0.19 -14.00
N VAL A 338 -22.54 0.58 -13.74
CA VAL A 338 -21.15 0.17 -13.90
C VAL A 338 -20.43 0.32 -12.56
N ALA A 339 -19.78 -0.75 -12.10
CA ALA A 339 -18.85 -0.70 -10.98
C ALA A 339 -17.42 -0.59 -11.50
N PHE A 340 -16.57 0.14 -10.78
CA PHE A 340 -15.18 0.36 -11.15
C PHE A 340 -14.35 0.77 -9.94
N LEU A 341 -13.04 0.56 -10.02
CA LEU A 341 -12.10 1.10 -9.05
C LEU A 341 -11.64 2.49 -9.45
N THR A 342 -11.39 3.35 -8.46
CA THR A 342 -11.09 4.75 -8.71
C THR A 342 -10.23 5.33 -7.58
N PHE A 343 -9.40 6.32 -7.86
CA PHE A 343 -8.56 6.95 -6.84
C PHE A 343 -9.25 8.14 -6.16
N ASN A 344 -9.27 8.13 -4.82
CA ASN A 344 -9.74 9.22 -3.99
C ASN A 344 -8.55 9.83 -3.21
N PRO A 345 -8.18 11.10 -3.44
CA PRO A 345 -7.03 11.74 -2.80
C PRO A 345 -7.01 11.71 -1.26
N LYS A 346 -8.18 11.60 -0.60
CA LYS A 346 -8.28 11.47 0.86
C LYS A 346 -8.13 10.02 1.34
N ASN A 347 -8.60 9.07 0.54
CA ASN A 347 -8.96 7.72 0.98
C ASN A 347 -8.25 6.59 0.23
N GLY A 348 -7.37 6.87 -0.75
CA GLY A 348 -6.71 5.86 -1.57
C GLY A 348 -7.60 5.32 -2.69
N ILE A 349 -7.32 4.11 -3.16
CA ILE A 349 -8.20 3.41 -4.12
C ILE A 349 -9.53 3.09 -3.42
N VAL A 350 -10.65 3.30 -4.11
CA VAL A 350 -11.99 2.97 -3.61
C VAL A 350 -12.82 2.31 -4.70
N LEU A 351 -13.76 1.45 -4.28
CA LEU A 351 -14.78 0.89 -5.17
C LEU A 351 -15.94 1.88 -5.30
N ALA A 352 -16.31 2.20 -6.54
CA ALA A 352 -17.40 3.10 -6.85
C ALA A 352 -18.37 2.48 -7.87
N VAL A 353 -19.61 2.97 -7.85
CA VAL A 353 -20.66 2.60 -8.80
C VAL A 353 -21.26 3.87 -9.39
N ALA A 354 -21.38 3.90 -10.72
CA ALA A 354 -22.11 4.93 -11.45
C ALA A 354 -23.34 4.33 -12.13
N ARG A 355 -24.41 5.11 -12.22
CA ARG A 355 -25.62 4.73 -12.97
C ARG A 355 -25.39 4.97 -14.46
N MET A 356 -25.66 3.97 -15.28
CA MET A 356 -25.67 4.10 -16.73
C MET A 356 -26.91 4.88 -17.18
N LEU A 357 -26.77 5.64 -18.27
CA LEU A 357 -27.85 6.45 -18.81
C LEU A 357 -28.91 5.57 -19.53
N PRO A 358 -30.19 6.01 -19.58
CA PRO A 358 -31.28 5.25 -20.20
C PRO A 358 -31.00 4.80 -21.64
N ARG A 359 -31.68 3.72 -22.06
CA ARG A 359 -31.47 3.01 -23.33
C ARG A 359 -31.74 3.86 -24.58
N ASP A 360 -32.70 4.80 -24.49
CA ASP A 360 -33.31 5.46 -25.66
C ASP A 360 -33.21 7.01 -25.68
N GLU A 361 -32.47 7.63 -24.75
CA GLU A 361 -32.39 9.10 -24.65
C GLU A 361 -31.31 9.77 -25.54
N PRO A 362 -31.53 11.03 -26.00
CA PRO A 362 -30.54 11.84 -26.73
C PRO A 362 -29.26 12.09 -25.92
N PRO A 363 -28.19 12.65 -26.53
CA PRO A 363 -26.91 12.86 -25.84
C PRO A 363 -27.04 13.71 -24.55
N TYR A 364 -26.26 13.32 -23.54
CA TYR A 364 -26.19 13.89 -22.19
C TYR A 364 -26.25 15.44 -22.19
N VAL A 365 -27.34 16.00 -21.68
CA VAL A 365 -27.46 17.44 -21.40
C VAL A 365 -26.62 17.79 -20.16
N PRO A 366 -25.66 18.74 -20.22
CA PRO A 366 -24.86 19.14 -19.06
C PRO A 366 -25.70 19.63 -17.87
N GLN A 367 -25.25 19.42 -16.64
CA GLN A 367 -25.98 19.82 -15.41
C GLN A 367 -26.37 21.31 -15.40
N ALA A 368 -25.51 22.19 -15.92
CA ALA A 368 -25.81 23.62 -16.10
C ALA A 368 -26.94 23.91 -17.12
N LYS A 369 -27.17 23.01 -18.09
CA LYS A 369 -28.21 23.11 -19.12
C LYS A 369 -29.48 22.30 -18.81
N ARG A 370 -29.49 21.45 -17.77
CA ARG A 370 -30.64 20.59 -17.36
C ARG A 370 -31.85 21.33 -16.78
N LYS A 371 -31.85 22.67 -16.73
CA LYS A 371 -32.89 23.44 -16.04
C LYS A 371 -34.25 23.51 -16.76
N LYS A 372 -34.39 23.05 -18.01
CA LYS A 372 -35.66 23.12 -18.77
C LYS A 372 -35.81 21.96 -19.76
N PHE A 373 -36.60 20.96 -19.40
CA PHE A 373 -37.25 20.04 -20.34
C PHE A 373 -38.68 19.79 -19.85
N TRP A 374 -39.64 19.68 -20.77
CA TRP A 374 -41.06 19.55 -20.47
C TRP A 374 -41.60 18.23 -21.02
N MET A 375 -42.29 17.46 -20.19
CA MET A 375 -43.23 16.42 -20.62
C MET A 375 -44.47 16.49 -19.75
N PHE A 376 -45.65 16.38 -20.36
CA PHE A 376 -46.97 16.32 -19.70
C PHE A 376 -47.31 17.46 -18.70
N GLY A 377 -46.65 18.61 -18.80
CA GLY A 377 -46.99 19.81 -18.03
C GLY A 377 -46.47 19.85 -16.58
N GLU A 378 -45.86 18.77 -16.09
CA GLU A 378 -45.27 18.71 -14.75
C GLU A 378 -43.74 18.83 -14.75
N GLN A 379 -43.20 19.43 -13.68
CA GLN A 379 -41.81 19.87 -13.59
C GLN A 379 -40.89 18.78 -13.02
N MET A 380 -40.60 17.75 -13.83
CA MET A 380 -39.76 16.63 -13.39
C MET A 380 -38.28 17.01 -13.21
N THR A 381 -37.75 16.84 -11.99
CA THR A 381 -36.33 17.10 -11.65
C THR A 381 -35.59 15.79 -11.40
N VAL A 382 -35.28 15.04 -12.46
CA VAL A 382 -34.64 13.72 -12.34
C VAL A 382 -33.11 13.84 -12.24
N GLN A 383 -32.59 14.05 -11.04
CA GLN A 383 -31.19 13.73 -10.74
C GLN A 383 -30.84 13.61 -9.25
N GLY A 384 -30.34 12.44 -8.89
CA GLY A 384 -29.57 12.17 -7.68
C GLY A 384 -28.07 12.10 -8.01
N PRO A 385 -27.22 11.65 -7.08
CA PRO A 385 -25.78 11.64 -7.28
C PRO A 385 -25.40 10.73 -8.48
N PRO A 386 -24.60 11.22 -9.44
CA PRO A 386 -24.20 10.43 -10.62
C PRO A 386 -23.19 9.31 -10.27
N LEU A 387 -22.68 9.32 -9.05
CA LEU A 387 -21.63 8.45 -8.55
C LEU A 387 -21.85 8.15 -7.07
N ARG A 388 -21.72 6.89 -6.65
CA ARG A 388 -21.75 6.46 -5.25
C ARG A 388 -20.47 5.67 -4.92
N ILE A 389 -19.70 6.19 -3.98
CA ILE A 389 -18.53 5.48 -3.42
C ILE A 389 -19.05 4.45 -2.41
N LEU A 390 -18.74 3.18 -2.62
CA LEU A 390 -19.19 2.08 -1.75
C LEU A 390 -18.27 1.89 -0.55
N THR A 391 -16.96 2.06 -0.72
CA THR A 391 -15.96 1.93 0.35
C THR A 391 -15.50 3.32 0.80
N THR A 392 -15.83 3.72 2.03
CA THR A 392 -15.41 5.03 2.58
C THR A 392 -13.89 5.16 2.71
N PHE A 393 -13.21 4.04 2.92
CA PHE A 393 -11.76 3.89 2.98
C PHE A 393 -11.49 2.41 2.70
N MET A 394 -10.87 2.07 1.57
CA MET A 394 -9.97 0.91 1.59
C MET A 394 -8.73 1.46 2.30
N PRO A 395 -8.45 1.09 3.56
CA PRO A 395 -7.37 1.75 4.26
C PRO A 395 -6.05 1.42 3.56
N PRO A 396 -4.99 2.22 3.76
CA PRO A 396 -3.62 1.74 3.57
C PRO A 396 -3.24 0.66 4.63
N LYS A 397 -4.23 0.02 5.27
CA LYS A 397 -4.15 -1.37 5.70
C LYS A 397 -4.22 -2.28 4.45
N HIS A 398 -3.19 -2.16 3.61
CA HIS A 398 -2.65 -3.20 2.71
C HIS A 398 -3.56 -3.64 1.55
N TYR A 399 -3.98 -2.67 0.75
CA TYR A 399 -4.53 -2.89 -0.59
C TYR A 399 -3.72 -2.06 -1.60
N GLU A 400 -2.43 -2.35 -1.74
CA GLU A 400 -1.59 -1.73 -2.77
C GLU A 400 -2.05 -2.13 -4.18
N TYR A 401 -1.93 -1.20 -5.14
CA TYR A 401 -1.97 -1.45 -6.59
C TYR A 401 -3.00 -2.48 -7.11
N ILE A 402 -4.29 -2.17 -6.97
CA ILE A 402 -5.36 -2.82 -7.77
C ILE A 402 -5.37 -2.30 -9.22
N ILE A 403 -4.19 -2.30 -9.85
CA ILE A 403 -3.93 -1.81 -11.19
C ILE A 403 -3.63 -3.03 -12.05
N GLY A 404 -4.53 -3.33 -12.99
CA GLY A 404 -4.50 -4.55 -13.81
C GLY A 404 -5.34 -5.71 -13.27
N GLN A 405 -5.95 -5.60 -12.08
CA GLN A 405 -6.98 -6.57 -11.68
C GLN A 405 -8.33 -6.19 -12.28
N GLU A 406 -8.96 -7.08 -13.04
CA GLU A 406 -10.37 -6.90 -13.38
C GLU A 406 -11.25 -7.14 -12.13
N LEU A 407 -12.41 -6.48 -12.11
CA LEU A 407 -13.46 -6.64 -11.11
C LEU A 407 -14.57 -7.53 -11.68
N ASN A 408 -15.45 -8.05 -10.82
CA ASN A 408 -16.73 -8.57 -11.32
C ASN A 408 -17.93 -8.29 -10.39
N VAL A 409 -19.09 -8.10 -11.00
CA VAL A 409 -20.34 -7.66 -10.36
C VAL A 409 -21.43 -8.69 -10.66
N TRP A 410 -22.17 -9.04 -9.62
CA TRP A 410 -23.33 -9.93 -9.63
C TRP A 410 -24.54 -9.16 -9.06
N PRO A 411 -25.76 -9.46 -9.53
CA PRO A 411 -26.78 -8.51 -9.97
C PRO A 411 -26.96 -7.29 -9.07
N PHE A 412 -26.64 -6.11 -9.59
CA PHE A 412 -27.07 -4.88 -8.96
C PHE A 412 -28.59 -4.76 -9.06
N ASN A 413 -29.28 -4.70 -7.92
CA ASN A 413 -30.70 -4.41 -7.87
C ASN A 413 -30.96 -3.07 -7.18
N GLY A 414 -31.60 -2.14 -7.90
CA GLY A 414 -32.17 -0.92 -7.34
C GLY A 414 -33.42 -1.13 -6.47
N SER A 415 -33.52 -2.23 -5.71
CA SER A 415 -34.63 -2.45 -4.76
C SER A 415 -34.55 -1.55 -3.53
N ASP A 416 -33.34 -1.10 -3.17
CA ASP A 416 -33.15 -0.03 -2.20
C ASP A 416 -33.62 1.30 -2.82
N LEU A 417 -34.80 1.75 -2.39
CA LEU A 417 -35.41 3.01 -2.80
C LEU A 417 -34.51 4.24 -2.55
N SER A 418 -33.46 4.16 -1.72
CA SER A 418 -32.48 5.24 -1.53
C SER A 418 -31.57 5.51 -2.73
N TRP A 419 -31.53 4.61 -3.72
CA TRP A 419 -30.88 4.86 -5.02
C TRP A 419 -31.77 5.66 -5.98
N TRP A 420 -33.06 5.78 -5.69
CA TRP A 420 -34.02 6.52 -6.50
C TRP A 420 -33.99 8.00 -6.14
N GLN A 421 -34.16 8.81 -7.17
CA GLN A 421 -33.68 10.20 -7.17
C GLN A 421 -34.76 11.22 -6.78
N ASP A 422 -35.99 10.73 -6.61
CA ASP A 422 -37.15 11.51 -6.23
C ASP A 422 -37.58 11.07 -4.82
N ALA A 423 -37.18 11.88 -3.83
CA ALA A 423 -37.52 11.63 -2.44
C ALA A 423 -39.03 11.73 -2.18
N ASN A 424 -39.76 12.50 -3.00
CA ASN A 424 -41.21 12.61 -2.91
C ASN A 424 -41.84 11.35 -3.48
N TRP A 425 -41.50 10.91 -4.70
CA TRP A 425 -41.97 9.64 -5.23
C TRP A 425 -41.63 8.44 -4.32
N VAL A 426 -40.45 8.41 -3.70
CA VAL A 426 -40.08 7.38 -2.72
C VAL A 426 -40.91 7.49 -1.43
N HIS A 427 -41.28 8.70 -1.01
CA HIS A 427 -42.19 8.93 0.12
C HIS A 427 -43.61 8.49 -0.23
N ASP A 428 -44.17 9.01 -1.33
CA ASP A 428 -45.49 8.69 -1.87
C ASP A 428 -45.64 7.19 -2.15
N PHE A 429 -44.59 6.52 -2.66
CA PHE A 429 -44.59 5.07 -2.88
C PHE A 429 -44.57 4.29 -1.56
N LYS A 430 -43.86 4.77 -0.54
CA LYS A 430 -43.88 4.18 0.81
C LYS A 430 -45.20 4.44 1.53
N GLU A 431 -45.80 5.60 1.35
CA GLU A 431 -47.12 5.94 1.90
C GLU A 431 -48.22 5.14 1.20
N ALA A 432 -48.18 5.04 -0.13
CA ALA A 432 -49.06 4.16 -0.89
C ALA A 432 -48.89 2.69 -0.47
N LEU A 433 -47.66 2.24 -0.20
CA LEU A 433 -47.39 0.88 0.29
C LEU A 433 -47.98 0.65 1.69
N ALA A 434 -47.79 1.58 2.62
CA ALA A 434 -48.41 1.52 3.94
C ALA A 434 -49.95 1.54 3.86
N ASN A 435 -50.52 2.34 2.95
CA ASN A 435 -51.96 2.37 2.70
C ASN A 435 -52.46 1.06 2.06
N ALA A 436 -51.73 0.44 1.14
CA ALA A 436 -52.08 -0.87 0.57
C ALA A 436 -51.93 -2.02 1.58
N GLU A 437 -50.95 -1.96 2.48
CA GLU A 437 -50.81 -2.91 3.60
C GLU A 437 -51.96 -2.75 4.60
N LYS A 438 -52.36 -1.52 4.92
CA LYS A 438 -53.55 -1.23 5.72
C LYS A 438 -54.83 -1.74 5.03
N ASN A 439 -55.04 -1.43 3.75
CA ASN A 439 -56.18 -1.91 2.97
C ASN A 439 -56.26 -3.45 2.96
N LYS A 440 -55.12 -4.14 2.90
CA LYS A 440 -55.05 -5.62 3.01
C LYS A 440 -55.54 -6.13 4.37
N ILE A 441 -55.19 -5.45 5.47
CA ILE A 441 -55.68 -5.75 6.82
C ILE A 441 -57.19 -5.48 6.92
N ASP A 442 -57.65 -4.33 6.41
CA ASP A 442 -59.07 -3.96 6.42
C ASP A 442 -59.92 -4.94 5.58
N ILE A 443 -59.43 -5.39 4.42
CA ILE A 443 -60.04 -6.48 3.64
C ILE A 443 -60.10 -7.79 4.44
N GLN A 444 -59.05 -8.13 5.19
CA GLN A 444 -59.03 -9.35 6.01
C GLN A 444 -60.04 -9.26 7.18
N VAL A 445 -60.18 -8.09 7.81
CA VAL A 445 -61.20 -7.83 8.85
C VAL A 445 -62.60 -7.93 8.24
N LEU A 446 -62.88 -7.25 7.12
CA LEU A 446 -64.18 -7.30 6.45
C LEU A 446 -64.55 -8.72 6.01
N ASN A 447 -63.60 -9.53 5.53
CA ASN A 447 -63.85 -10.93 5.22
C ASN A 447 -64.19 -11.77 6.46
N ASN A 448 -63.53 -11.52 7.60
CA ASN A 448 -63.87 -12.17 8.87
C ASN A 448 -65.26 -11.75 9.37
N ASP A 449 -65.61 -10.47 9.27
CA ASP A 449 -66.94 -9.95 9.62
C ASP A 449 -68.02 -10.56 8.71
N ILE A 450 -67.79 -10.63 7.39
CA ILE A 450 -68.68 -11.31 6.45
C ILE A 450 -68.86 -12.79 6.83
N ASN A 451 -67.80 -13.48 7.26
CA ASN A 451 -67.91 -14.88 7.72
C ASN A 451 -68.76 -15.00 8.99
N ASN A 452 -68.58 -14.11 9.96
CA ASN A 452 -69.38 -14.06 11.19
C ASN A 452 -70.85 -13.74 10.89
N LEU A 453 -71.11 -12.71 10.08
CA LEU A 453 -72.45 -12.32 9.63
C LEU A 453 -73.15 -13.44 8.84
N ASN A 454 -72.44 -14.19 8.00
CA ASN A 454 -73.00 -15.36 7.32
C ASN A 454 -73.41 -16.47 8.32
N GLN A 455 -72.63 -16.69 9.39
CA GLN A 455 -73.01 -17.64 10.45
C GLN A 455 -74.24 -17.15 11.23
N GLU A 456 -74.32 -15.86 11.53
CA GLU A 456 -75.46 -15.26 12.25
C GLU A 456 -76.74 -15.28 11.41
N ARG A 457 -76.66 -14.90 10.12
CA ARG A 457 -77.73 -15.00 9.13
C ARG A 457 -78.30 -16.41 9.00
N ASN A 458 -77.46 -17.43 9.17
CA ASN A 458 -77.86 -18.84 9.09
C ASN A 458 -78.49 -19.36 10.40
N LYS A 459 -78.30 -18.66 11.54
CA LYS A 459 -78.88 -18.99 12.85
C LYS A 459 -80.21 -18.26 13.12
N THR A 460 -80.33 -17.03 12.63
CA THR A 460 -81.49 -16.15 12.85
C THR A 460 -82.72 -16.58 12.03
N LYS A 461 -83.88 -16.66 12.68
CA LYS A 461 -85.19 -16.93 12.06
C LYS A 461 -86.04 -15.67 11.81
N ASP A 462 -85.62 -14.53 12.36
CA ASP A 462 -86.25 -13.22 12.14
C ASP A 462 -85.92 -12.73 10.72
N LYS A 463 -86.98 -12.40 9.96
CA LYS A 463 -86.91 -12.02 8.54
C LYS A 463 -86.32 -10.62 8.34
N ASP A 464 -86.58 -9.70 9.27
CA ASP A 464 -86.12 -8.31 9.18
C ASP A 464 -84.66 -8.21 9.64
N ALA A 465 -84.29 -8.95 10.69
CA ALA A 465 -82.90 -9.10 11.10
C ALA A 465 -82.06 -9.77 10.01
N LYS A 466 -82.58 -10.80 9.34
CA LYS A 466 -81.89 -11.47 8.22
C LYS A 466 -81.63 -10.52 7.05
N THR A 467 -82.64 -9.71 6.68
CA THR A 467 -82.51 -8.69 5.62
C THR A 467 -81.41 -7.68 5.95
N LYS A 468 -81.37 -7.17 7.19
CA LYS A 468 -80.32 -6.24 7.64
C LYS A 468 -78.91 -6.85 7.60
N ILE A 469 -78.78 -8.15 7.90
CA ILE A 469 -77.48 -8.84 7.79
C ILE A 469 -77.08 -9.02 6.32
N GLU A 470 -78.02 -9.34 5.43
CA GLU A 470 -77.77 -9.44 3.99
C GLU A 470 -77.34 -8.09 3.38
N ASP A 471 -77.99 -6.99 3.76
CA ASP A 471 -77.58 -5.63 3.40
C ASP A 471 -76.16 -5.30 3.90
N LYS A 472 -75.84 -5.61 5.17
CA LYS A 472 -74.51 -5.37 5.73
C LYS A 472 -73.41 -6.18 5.01
N ILE A 473 -73.66 -7.45 4.71
CA ILE A 473 -72.73 -8.30 3.91
C ILE A 473 -72.52 -7.70 2.52
N LYS A 474 -73.58 -7.17 1.88
CA LYS A 474 -73.48 -6.50 0.58
C LYS A 474 -72.59 -5.25 0.68
N THR A 475 -72.84 -4.38 1.66
CA THR A 475 -72.02 -3.17 1.90
C THR A 475 -70.56 -3.50 2.18
N ASP A 476 -70.27 -4.56 2.94
CA ASP A 476 -68.88 -4.92 3.25
C ASP A 476 -68.15 -5.54 2.04
N ARG A 477 -68.87 -6.26 1.16
CA ARG A 477 -68.31 -6.71 -0.14
C ARG A 477 -68.03 -5.54 -1.08
N GLU A 478 -68.91 -4.54 -1.11
CA GLU A 478 -68.70 -3.31 -1.89
C GLU A 478 -67.46 -2.55 -1.39
N LYS A 479 -67.24 -2.49 -0.07
CA LYS A 479 -66.00 -1.92 0.50
C LYS A 479 -64.76 -2.72 0.12
N ILE A 480 -64.78 -4.05 0.20
CA ILE A 480 -63.66 -4.90 -0.24
C ILE A 480 -63.30 -4.60 -1.70
N ALA A 481 -64.29 -4.55 -2.59
CA ALA A 481 -64.06 -4.27 -4.00
C ALA A 481 -63.44 -2.87 -4.27
N VAL A 482 -63.74 -1.87 -3.44
CA VAL A 482 -63.08 -0.55 -3.48
C VAL A 482 -61.63 -0.65 -3.02
N LEU A 483 -61.37 -1.25 -1.85
CA LEU A 483 -60.03 -1.40 -1.28
C LEU A 483 -59.10 -2.23 -2.17
N GLU A 484 -59.62 -3.28 -2.81
CA GLU A 484 -58.90 -4.10 -3.80
C GLU A 484 -58.56 -3.28 -5.06
N LYS A 485 -59.51 -2.50 -5.57
CA LYS A 485 -59.32 -1.64 -6.75
C LYS A 485 -58.30 -0.53 -6.52
N GLU A 486 -58.26 0.05 -5.32
CA GLU A 486 -57.25 1.03 -4.90
C GLU A 486 -55.85 0.41 -4.80
N SER A 487 -55.76 -0.84 -4.32
CA SER A 487 -54.48 -1.50 -4.03
C SER A 487 -53.87 -2.24 -5.24
N ALA A 488 -54.69 -2.71 -6.19
CA ALA A 488 -54.25 -3.51 -7.33
C ALA A 488 -53.14 -2.86 -8.20
N PRO A 489 -53.20 -1.55 -8.58
CA PRO A 489 -52.14 -0.92 -9.36
C PRO A 489 -50.79 -0.86 -8.63
N LEU A 490 -50.82 -0.85 -7.29
CA LEU A 490 -49.60 -0.85 -6.49
C LEU A 490 -49.02 -2.26 -6.35
N TYR A 491 -49.84 -3.29 -6.17
CA TYR A 491 -49.36 -4.68 -6.17
C TYR A 491 -48.73 -5.08 -7.51
N GLU A 492 -49.26 -4.59 -8.64
CA GLU A 492 -48.62 -4.81 -9.95
C GLU A 492 -47.25 -4.11 -10.06
N LYS A 493 -47.11 -2.89 -9.53
CA LYS A 493 -45.82 -2.20 -9.43
C LYS A 493 -44.85 -2.93 -8.49
N LEU A 494 -45.32 -3.40 -7.33
CA LEU A 494 -44.54 -4.14 -6.34
C LEU A 494 -44.01 -5.46 -6.93
N ALA A 495 -44.84 -6.20 -7.67
CA ALA A 495 -44.45 -7.44 -8.34
C ALA A 495 -43.39 -7.22 -9.44
N LYS A 496 -43.35 -6.04 -10.06
CA LYS A 496 -42.29 -5.66 -11.02
C LYS A 496 -40.97 -5.33 -10.30
N VAL A 497 -41.01 -4.74 -9.10
CA VAL A 497 -39.82 -4.46 -8.27
C VAL A 497 -39.27 -5.75 -7.61
N GLN A 498 -40.14 -6.62 -7.10
CA GLN A 498 -39.75 -7.89 -6.44
C GLN A 498 -39.17 -8.94 -7.38
N LYS A 499 -39.37 -8.84 -8.70
CA LYS A 499 -38.81 -9.76 -9.70
C LYS A 499 -37.29 -9.63 -9.88
N ILE A 500 -36.66 -8.63 -9.28
CA ILE A 500 -35.22 -8.38 -9.36
C ILE A 500 -34.57 -8.94 -8.07
N PRO A 501 -33.45 -9.69 -8.13
CA PRO A 501 -32.89 -10.39 -6.95
C PRO A 501 -32.51 -9.45 -5.79
N ASN A 502 -32.75 -9.86 -4.53
CA ASN A 502 -32.56 -9.00 -3.35
C ASN A 502 -31.09 -8.74 -2.93
N VAL A 503 -30.10 -9.35 -3.58
CA VAL A 503 -28.69 -9.31 -3.14
C VAL A 503 -27.78 -8.90 -4.30
N SER A 504 -27.09 -7.77 -4.15
CA SER A 504 -26.08 -7.27 -5.08
C SER A 504 -24.69 -7.65 -4.58
N LYS A 505 -23.94 -8.54 -5.23
CA LYS A 505 -22.58 -8.92 -4.80
C LYS A 505 -21.53 -8.33 -5.75
N ILE A 506 -20.45 -7.75 -5.23
CA ILE A 506 -19.28 -7.34 -6.01
C ILE A 506 -18.09 -8.15 -5.52
N ALA A 507 -17.48 -8.93 -6.42
CA ALA A 507 -16.26 -9.66 -6.15
C ALA A 507 -15.05 -8.88 -6.64
N PHE A 508 -14.01 -8.87 -5.81
CA PHE A 508 -12.70 -8.38 -6.16
C PHE A 508 -11.64 -9.12 -5.35
N PHE A 509 -10.46 -9.27 -5.92
CA PHE A 509 -9.29 -9.66 -5.16
C PHE A 509 -8.61 -8.41 -4.62
N ALA A 510 -8.12 -8.50 -3.39
CA ALA A 510 -7.30 -7.49 -2.77
C ALA A 510 -6.47 -8.15 -1.66
N ARG A 511 -5.32 -7.58 -1.33
CA ARG A 511 -4.40 -8.20 -0.38
C ARG A 511 -4.91 -8.22 1.07
N LYS A 512 -4.71 -9.34 1.77
CA LYS A 512 -5.07 -9.48 3.19
C LYS A 512 -4.01 -10.31 3.90
N ASN A 513 -3.30 -9.70 4.85
CA ASN A 513 -2.19 -10.26 5.64
C ASN A 513 -0.98 -10.80 4.84
N ARG A 514 -1.20 -11.85 4.05
CA ARG A 514 -0.25 -12.52 3.17
C ARG A 514 -0.40 -11.92 1.76
N ASP A 515 -1.22 -12.50 0.90
CA ASP A 515 -1.41 -12.03 -0.47
C ASP A 515 -2.92 -11.86 -0.74
N HIS A 516 -3.39 -12.07 -1.97
CA HIS A 516 -4.77 -11.73 -2.35
C HIS A 516 -5.81 -12.63 -1.68
N ALA A 517 -6.73 -12.00 -0.95
CA ALA A 517 -7.98 -12.60 -0.51
C ALA A 517 -9.10 -12.24 -1.49
N LEU A 518 -10.07 -13.15 -1.63
CA LEU A 518 -11.34 -12.85 -2.27
C LEU A 518 -12.21 -12.05 -1.31
N PHE A 519 -12.59 -10.84 -1.72
CA PHE A 519 -13.63 -10.05 -1.08
C PHE A 519 -14.90 -10.14 -1.89
N ILE A 520 -16.02 -10.40 -1.22
CA ILE A 520 -17.35 -10.26 -1.80
C ILE A 520 -18.13 -9.24 -0.95
N LEU A 521 -18.40 -8.09 -1.55
CA LEU A 521 -19.13 -6.98 -0.92
C LEU A 521 -20.60 -7.01 -1.34
N ASP A 522 -21.52 -6.84 -0.39
CA ASP A 522 -22.90 -6.50 -0.70
C ASP A 522 -23.00 -5.01 -1.12
N GLY A 523 -23.34 -4.75 -2.37
CA GLY A 523 -23.35 -3.39 -2.95
C GLY A 523 -24.42 -2.47 -2.38
N ASN A 524 -25.47 -3.02 -1.76
CA ASN A 524 -26.58 -2.25 -1.20
C ASN A 524 -26.25 -1.81 0.24
N THR A 525 -25.90 -2.77 1.08
CA THR A 525 -25.59 -2.61 2.52
C THR A 525 -24.15 -2.21 2.81
N ARG A 526 -23.23 -2.38 1.84
CA ARG A 526 -21.78 -2.14 1.95
C ARG A 526 -21.08 -3.03 2.98
N LYS A 527 -21.65 -4.21 3.27
CA LYS A 527 -21.06 -5.21 4.18
C LYS A 527 -20.29 -6.26 3.37
N PHE A 528 -19.14 -6.70 3.86
CA PHE A 528 -18.47 -7.87 3.31
C PHE A 528 -19.27 -9.13 3.69
N LEU A 529 -19.60 -9.92 2.68
CA LEU A 529 -20.24 -11.23 2.80
C LEU A 529 -19.20 -12.36 2.86
N VAL A 530 -18.07 -12.19 2.16
CA VAL A 530 -16.93 -13.12 2.15
C VAL A 530 -15.63 -12.32 2.20
N GLU A 531 -14.68 -12.78 3.01
CA GLU A 531 -13.29 -12.29 3.04
C GLU A 531 -12.32 -13.48 3.20
N ARG A 532 -11.96 -14.14 2.09
CA ARG A 532 -11.26 -15.43 2.13
C ARG A 532 -9.84 -15.36 1.57
N GLU A 533 -8.85 -15.63 2.41
CA GLU A 533 -7.46 -15.92 2.01
C GLU A 533 -7.36 -17.35 1.45
N PHE A 534 -6.50 -17.55 0.45
CA PHE A 534 -6.14 -18.85 -0.11
C PHE A 534 -4.75 -19.23 0.39
N LYS A 535 -4.58 -20.44 0.94
CA LYS A 535 -3.27 -20.88 1.47
C LYS A 535 -2.46 -21.66 0.43
N GLU A 536 -3.18 -22.29 -0.48
CA GLU A 536 -2.74 -23.20 -1.53
C GLU A 536 -2.35 -22.45 -2.81
N LEU A 537 -2.65 -21.15 -2.86
CA LEU A 537 -2.38 -20.21 -3.94
C LEU A 537 -1.50 -19.07 -3.41
N ASP A 538 -0.72 -18.46 -4.29
CA ASP A 538 0.18 -17.36 -3.94
C ASP A 538 -0.47 -15.99 -4.21
N GLN A 539 -1.12 -15.78 -5.37
CA GLN A 539 -1.92 -14.58 -5.68
C GLN A 539 -3.11 -14.93 -6.58
N ALA A 540 -4.19 -14.14 -6.55
CA ALA A 540 -5.41 -14.37 -7.34
C ALA A 540 -5.99 -13.06 -7.91
N PHE A 541 -6.63 -13.13 -9.08
CA PHE A 541 -6.97 -11.99 -9.94
C PHE A 541 -8.23 -12.25 -10.78
N SER A 542 -8.86 -11.18 -11.28
CA SER A 542 -9.98 -11.23 -12.23
C SER A 542 -11.07 -12.25 -11.83
N PRO A 543 -11.80 -12.00 -10.73
CA PRO A 543 -12.93 -12.84 -10.37
C PRO A 543 -14.02 -12.74 -11.43
N ASN A 544 -14.86 -13.77 -11.54
CA ASN A 544 -16.02 -13.79 -12.41
C ASN A 544 -17.07 -14.78 -11.86
N PHE A 545 -18.27 -14.33 -11.56
CA PHE A 545 -19.33 -15.20 -11.03
C PHE A 545 -19.96 -16.07 -12.13
N SER A 546 -20.41 -17.28 -11.76
CA SER A 546 -21.44 -18.00 -12.50
C SER A 546 -22.75 -17.20 -12.54
N ALA A 547 -23.62 -17.49 -13.51
CA ALA A 547 -24.92 -16.82 -13.62
C ALA A 547 -25.77 -16.94 -12.33
N ASP A 548 -25.71 -18.10 -11.65
CA ASP A 548 -26.37 -18.36 -10.37
C ASP A 548 -25.60 -17.84 -9.13
N GLY A 549 -24.39 -17.31 -9.32
CA GLY A 549 -23.50 -16.76 -8.29
C GLY A 549 -23.22 -17.68 -7.11
N LYS A 550 -23.24 -18.99 -7.36
CA LYS A 550 -22.73 -20.02 -6.43
C LYS A 550 -21.26 -20.35 -6.68
N THR A 551 -20.80 -20.18 -7.91
CA THR A 551 -19.40 -20.44 -8.30
C THR A 551 -18.73 -19.12 -8.65
N ILE A 552 -17.43 -19.04 -8.36
CA ILE A 552 -16.56 -17.95 -8.82
C ILE A 552 -15.37 -18.52 -9.57
N TYR A 553 -15.16 -18.04 -10.79
CA TYR A 553 -13.99 -18.31 -11.62
C TYR A 553 -12.97 -17.19 -11.43
N PHE A 554 -11.69 -17.50 -11.43
CA PHE A 554 -10.63 -16.50 -11.28
C PHE A 554 -9.29 -17.05 -11.76
N SER A 555 -8.35 -16.17 -12.10
CA SER A 555 -6.97 -16.61 -12.34
C SER A 555 -6.16 -16.55 -11.05
N ALA A 556 -5.28 -17.52 -10.82
CA ALA A 556 -4.41 -17.52 -9.66
C ALA A 556 -3.04 -18.11 -9.96
N ALA A 557 -2.01 -17.51 -9.35
CA ALA A 557 -0.66 -18.02 -9.33
C ALA A 557 -0.51 -19.06 -8.22
N LYS A 558 0.15 -20.16 -8.52
CA LYS A 558 0.63 -21.16 -7.57
C LYS A 558 2.04 -21.54 -7.99
N ASN A 559 3.03 -21.20 -7.16
CA ASN A 559 4.43 -21.46 -7.41
C ASN A 559 4.84 -21.03 -8.84
N ILE A 560 4.68 -19.73 -9.12
CA ILE A 560 4.94 -19.01 -10.39
C ILE A 560 4.04 -19.33 -11.58
N GLN A 561 3.43 -20.52 -11.65
CA GLN A 561 2.47 -20.87 -12.69
C GLN A 561 1.11 -20.20 -12.44
N ARG A 562 0.55 -19.49 -13.43
CA ARG A 562 -0.79 -18.89 -13.32
C ARG A 562 -1.83 -19.68 -14.12
N ASP A 563 -2.85 -20.15 -13.42
CA ASP A 563 -3.93 -20.98 -13.95
C ASP A 563 -5.32 -20.36 -13.68
N VAL A 564 -6.35 -20.85 -14.39
CA VAL A 564 -7.75 -20.54 -14.10
C VAL A 564 -8.28 -21.54 -13.09
N TYR A 565 -8.87 -21.03 -12.02
CA TYR A 565 -9.51 -21.79 -10.95
C TYR A 565 -11.01 -21.50 -10.92
N SER A 566 -11.76 -22.46 -10.39
CA SER A 566 -13.14 -22.28 -9.94
C SER A 566 -13.24 -22.59 -8.46
N MET A 567 -14.10 -21.86 -7.75
CA MET A 567 -14.42 -22.12 -6.35
C MET A 567 -15.92 -22.06 -6.12
N ASP A 568 -16.44 -23.08 -5.45
CA ASP A 568 -17.82 -23.08 -4.94
C ASP A 568 -17.90 -22.22 -3.66
N LEU A 569 -18.88 -21.33 -3.60
CA LEU A 569 -19.03 -20.35 -2.52
C LEU A 569 -19.74 -20.92 -1.27
N GLU A 570 -20.33 -22.11 -1.34
CA GLU A 570 -21.02 -22.80 -0.25
C GLU A 570 -20.14 -23.91 0.35
N THR A 571 -19.65 -24.83 -0.47
CA THR A 571 -18.78 -25.95 -0.05
C THR A 571 -17.33 -25.55 0.12
N HIS A 572 -16.94 -24.39 -0.43
CA HIS A 572 -15.59 -23.84 -0.36
C HIS A 572 -14.51 -24.65 -1.10
N GLU A 573 -14.91 -25.63 -1.91
CA GLU A 573 -14.04 -26.43 -2.78
C GLU A 573 -13.36 -25.57 -3.87
N LEU A 574 -12.08 -25.85 -4.15
CA LEU A 574 -11.25 -25.15 -5.14
C LEU A 574 -10.77 -26.15 -6.19
N LYS A 575 -10.99 -25.86 -7.47
CA LYS A 575 -10.60 -26.71 -8.61
C LYS A 575 -9.81 -25.92 -9.64
N ASN A 576 -8.63 -26.41 -10.03
CA ASN A 576 -7.88 -25.91 -11.18
C ASN A 576 -8.53 -26.43 -12.48
N LEU A 577 -8.85 -25.52 -13.39
CA LEU A 577 -9.54 -25.80 -14.66
C LEU A 577 -8.58 -25.93 -15.83
N THR A 578 -7.47 -25.18 -15.84
CA THR A 578 -6.52 -25.18 -16.95
C THR A 578 -5.40 -26.20 -16.76
N ASN A 579 -4.91 -26.44 -15.55
CA ASN A 579 -3.85 -27.42 -15.25
C ASN A 579 -2.68 -27.35 -16.26
N GLY A 580 -1.96 -26.23 -16.26
CA GLY A 580 -0.76 -26.05 -17.08
C GLY A 580 -0.83 -24.90 -18.09
N GLY A 581 0.36 -24.46 -18.49
CA GLY A 581 0.59 -23.25 -19.28
C GLY A 581 1.40 -22.20 -18.51
N VAL A 582 1.97 -21.23 -19.23
CA VAL A 582 2.85 -20.21 -18.64
C VAL A 582 2.07 -19.18 -17.82
N PHE A 583 0.93 -18.73 -18.35
CA PHE A 583 0.13 -17.69 -17.73
C PHE A 583 -1.29 -17.66 -18.32
N ASN A 584 -2.26 -18.16 -17.56
CA ASN A 584 -3.68 -18.12 -17.90
C ASN A 584 -4.38 -17.04 -17.05
N SER A 585 -5.04 -16.05 -17.67
CA SER A 585 -5.59 -14.87 -16.99
C SER A 585 -6.97 -14.42 -17.52
N ALA A 586 -7.55 -13.40 -16.89
CA ALA A 586 -8.83 -12.77 -17.30
C ALA A 586 -9.98 -13.72 -17.68
N PRO A 587 -10.31 -14.74 -16.85
CA PRO A 587 -11.37 -15.69 -17.19
C PRO A 587 -12.74 -15.01 -17.25
N ARG A 588 -13.58 -15.44 -18.20
CA ARG A 588 -15.02 -15.14 -18.27
C ARG A 588 -15.82 -16.37 -18.66
N ILE A 589 -16.71 -16.81 -17.79
CA ILE A 589 -17.72 -17.82 -18.09
C ILE A 589 -18.78 -17.23 -19.04
N SER A 590 -19.30 -18.06 -19.94
CA SER A 590 -20.46 -17.73 -20.77
C SER A 590 -21.71 -17.57 -19.91
N PRO A 591 -22.67 -16.70 -20.29
CA PRO A 591 -23.98 -16.59 -19.64
C PRO A 591 -24.71 -17.93 -19.40
N ASP A 592 -24.53 -18.92 -20.27
CA ASP A 592 -25.10 -20.27 -20.11
C ASP A 592 -24.26 -21.23 -19.24
N GLY A 593 -23.06 -20.85 -18.82
CA GLY A 593 -22.16 -21.66 -17.99
C GLY A 593 -21.42 -22.80 -18.72
N THR A 594 -21.64 -22.98 -20.03
CA THR A 594 -21.08 -24.12 -20.79
C THR A 594 -19.63 -23.93 -21.22
N LYS A 595 -19.15 -22.69 -21.30
CA LYS A 595 -17.85 -22.32 -21.87
C LYS A 595 -17.17 -21.24 -21.04
N LEU A 596 -15.85 -21.27 -20.96
CA LEU A 596 -15.04 -20.24 -20.32
C LEU A 596 -14.01 -19.72 -21.31
N VAL A 597 -14.00 -18.40 -21.57
CA VAL A 597 -12.89 -17.77 -22.30
C VAL A 597 -11.85 -17.27 -21.30
N TYR A 598 -10.57 -17.39 -21.63
CA TYR A 598 -9.45 -16.88 -20.85
C TYR A 598 -8.35 -16.38 -21.79
N VAL A 599 -7.40 -15.62 -21.25
CA VAL A 599 -6.21 -15.13 -21.97
C VAL A 599 -5.04 -16.04 -21.63
N ALA A 600 -4.29 -16.50 -22.64
CA ALA A 600 -3.04 -17.22 -22.46
C ALA A 600 -1.97 -16.77 -23.45
N PHE A 601 -0.74 -17.24 -23.30
CA PHE A 601 0.38 -16.86 -24.17
C PHE A 601 0.63 -17.88 -25.28
N ASP A 602 0.76 -17.37 -26.50
CA ASP A 602 1.23 -18.11 -27.68
C ASP A 602 2.24 -17.26 -28.47
N GLY A 603 3.36 -17.84 -28.88
CA GLY A 603 4.48 -17.15 -29.54
C GLY A 603 5.03 -15.90 -28.83
N GLY A 604 4.74 -15.72 -27.54
CA GLY A 604 5.10 -14.53 -26.75
C GLY A 604 4.01 -13.44 -26.64
N TYR A 605 2.87 -13.61 -27.29
CA TYR A 605 1.76 -12.66 -27.31
C TYR A 605 0.54 -13.17 -26.55
N GLN A 606 -0.30 -12.26 -26.06
CA GLN A 606 -1.58 -12.59 -25.45
C GLN A 606 -2.61 -13.04 -26.49
N LYS A 607 -3.29 -14.16 -26.26
CA LYS A 607 -4.31 -14.73 -27.14
C LYS A 607 -5.51 -15.21 -26.34
N LEU A 608 -6.68 -15.19 -26.98
CA LEU A 608 -7.91 -15.70 -26.39
C LEU A 608 -7.99 -17.22 -26.58
N PHE A 609 -8.31 -17.93 -25.51
CA PHE A 609 -8.55 -19.37 -25.50
C PHE A 609 -9.94 -19.67 -24.92
N LEU A 610 -10.59 -20.68 -25.47
CA LEU A 610 -11.87 -21.22 -25.03
C LEU A 610 -11.64 -22.54 -24.31
N LEU A 611 -12.30 -22.72 -23.16
CA LEU A 611 -12.40 -23.98 -22.44
C LEU A 611 -13.87 -24.45 -22.47
N ASP A 612 -14.10 -25.65 -22.97
CA ASP A 612 -15.39 -26.34 -22.82
C ASP A 612 -15.51 -26.88 -21.39
N MET A 613 -16.57 -26.49 -20.67
CA MET A 613 -16.72 -26.83 -19.26
C MET A 613 -17.18 -28.27 -19.01
N ALA A 614 -17.70 -28.96 -20.03
CA ALA A 614 -18.15 -30.34 -19.96
C ALA A 614 -17.05 -31.34 -20.34
N THR A 615 -16.27 -31.04 -21.39
CA THR A 615 -15.21 -31.94 -21.87
C THR A 615 -13.82 -31.59 -21.33
N GLY A 616 -13.59 -30.34 -20.89
CA GLY A 616 -12.26 -29.82 -20.58
C GLY A 616 -11.39 -29.53 -21.81
N THR A 617 -11.96 -29.56 -23.01
CA THR A 617 -11.23 -29.26 -24.26
C THR A 617 -10.87 -27.78 -24.32
N LYS A 618 -9.60 -27.49 -24.63
CA LYS A 618 -9.08 -26.15 -24.86
C LYS A 618 -9.00 -25.87 -26.37
N GLU A 619 -9.39 -24.68 -26.80
CA GLU A 619 -9.28 -24.21 -28.18
C GLU A 619 -8.69 -22.79 -28.22
N GLN A 620 -7.75 -22.53 -29.11
CA GLN A 620 -7.25 -21.17 -29.36
C GLN A 620 -8.21 -20.42 -30.30
N LEU A 621 -8.71 -19.26 -29.86
CA LEU A 621 -9.68 -18.46 -30.60
C LEU A 621 -9.03 -17.39 -31.49
N THR A 622 -7.91 -16.81 -31.05
CA THR A 622 -7.17 -15.79 -31.80
C THR A 622 -5.71 -16.21 -32.01
N ARG A 623 -5.10 -15.77 -33.12
CA ARG A 623 -3.73 -16.10 -33.55
C ARG A 623 -2.98 -14.81 -33.93
N GLY A 624 -1.71 -14.89 -34.34
CA GLY A 624 -0.96 -13.75 -34.89
C GLY A 624 -0.09 -12.98 -33.89
N ARG A 625 0.86 -12.18 -34.41
CA ARG A 625 1.93 -11.49 -33.65
C ARG A 625 1.48 -10.14 -33.07
N TRP A 626 0.45 -10.20 -32.24
CA TRP A 626 -0.22 -9.05 -31.59
C TRP A 626 -0.95 -9.54 -30.33
N ASN A 627 -1.32 -8.67 -29.40
CA ASN A 627 -1.97 -9.05 -28.14
C ASN A 627 -3.50 -8.91 -28.20
N ASP A 628 -4.22 -9.91 -27.69
CA ASP A 628 -5.67 -9.92 -27.49
C ASP A 628 -6.00 -10.14 -26.01
N ASN A 629 -6.82 -9.27 -25.40
CA ASN A 629 -7.04 -9.28 -23.96
C ASN A 629 -8.43 -8.72 -23.54
N SER A 630 -8.77 -8.88 -22.26
CA SER A 630 -9.99 -8.40 -21.59
C SER A 630 -11.31 -8.86 -22.23
N PRO A 631 -11.48 -10.17 -22.57
CA PRO A 631 -12.67 -10.65 -23.26
C PRO A 631 -13.96 -10.47 -22.43
N SER A 632 -15.09 -10.48 -23.13
CA SER A 632 -16.43 -10.47 -22.53
C SER A 632 -17.47 -11.06 -23.49
N TRP A 633 -18.43 -11.79 -22.93
CA TRP A 633 -19.47 -12.48 -23.69
C TRP A 633 -20.65 -11.57 -24.04
N SER A 634 -21.20 -11.74 -25.23
CA SER A 634 -22.54 -11.30 -25.58
C SER A 634 -23.59 -12.11 -24.81
N SER A 635 -24.79 -11.55 -24.62
CA SER A 635 -25.82 -12.17 -23.74
C SER A 635 -26.46 -13.45 -24.31
N ASP A 636 -26.22 -13.73 -25.59
CA ASP A 636 -26.67 -14.92 -26.34
C ASP A 636 -25.57 -15.99 -26.52
N ASN A 637 -24.39 -15.80 -25.91
CA ASN A 637 -23.22 -16.69 -26.01
C ASN A 637 -22.60 -16.83 -27.43
N SER A 638 -23.00 -16.01 -28.41
CA SER A 638 -22.55 -16.12 -29.81
C SER A 638 -21.23 -15.39 -30.10
N THR A 639 -20.95 -14.31 -29.38
CA THR A 639 -19.94 -13.31 -29.73
C THR A 639 -19.11 -12.93 -28.51
N LEU A 640 -17.81 -12.73 -28.72
CA LEU A 640 -16.92 -12.11 -27.74
C LEU A 640 -16.62 -10.67 -28.16
N VAL A 641 -16.53 -9.76 -27.20
CA VAL A 641 -15.89 -8.44 -27.35
C VAL A 641 -14.57 -8.43 -26.58
N TYR A 642 -13.53 -7.82 -27.15
CA TYR A 642 -12.18 -7.81 -26.57
C TYR A 642 -11.38 -6.59 -27.04
N SER A 643 -10.28 -6.31 -26.36
CA SER A 643 -9.26 -5.34 -26.81
C SER A 643 -8.17 -6.08 -27.58
N SER A 644 -7.73 -5.54 -28.71
CA SER A 644 -6.62 -6.08 -29.52
C SER A 644 -5.75 -4.97 -30.10
N ASP A 645 -4.45 -5.20 -30.18
CA ASP A 645 -3.47 -4.28 -30.78
C ASP A 645 -3.07 -4.62 -32.24
N GLU A 646 -3.76 -5.62 -32.84
CA GLU A 646 -3.53 -6.21 -34.18
C GLU A 646 -3.15 -5.24 -35.30
N LYS A 647 -3.78 -4.06 -35.37
CA LYS A 647 -3.61 -3.14 -36.50
C LYS A 647 -2.28 -2.38 -36.48
N ASP A 648 -1.94 -1.81 -35.32
CA ASP A 648 -1.01 -0.68 -35.20
C ASP A 648 -0.42 -0.50 -33.78
N GLU A 649 -0.49 -1.56 -32.96
CA GLU A 649 0.04 -1.58 -31.59
C GLU A 649 -0.71 -0.62 -30.64
N ILE A 650 -1.93 -0.21 -31.01
CA ILE A 650 -2.90 0.46 -30.12
C ILE A 650 -4.05 -0.50 -29.83
N TRP A 651 -4.33 -0.70 -28.54
CA TRP A 651 -5.50 -1.42 -28.06
C TRP A 651 -6.79 -0.84 -28.63
N ASN A 652 -7.41 -1.56 -29.55
CA ASN A 652 -8.64 -1.23 -30.22
C ASN A 652 -9.72 -2.27 -29.92
N LEU A 653 -10.96 -1.88 -30.17
CA LEU A 653 -12.13 -2.70 -29.91
C LEU A 653 -12.38 -3.69 -31.05
N TYR A 654 -12.45 -4.96 -30.71
CA TYR A 654 -12.80 -6.04 -31.63
C TYR A 654 -13.96 -6.87 -31.11
N THR A 655 -14.68 -7.51 -32.03
CA THR A 655 -15.59 -8.61 -31.70
C THR A 655 -15.30 -9.84 -32.55
N LEU A 656 -15.34 -11.02 -31.93
CA LEU A 656 -15.22 -12.33 -32.58
C LEU A 656 -16.56 -13.07 -32.49
N ASP A 657 -17.15 -13.35 -33.65
CA ASP A 657 -18.29 -14.27 -33.78
C ASP A 657 -17.78 -15.71 -33.75
N LEU A 658 -18.21 -16.50 -32.76
CA LEU A 658 -17.66 -17.84 -32.49
C LEU A 658 -18.15 -18.91 -33.47
N MET A 659 -19.30 -18.68 -34.12
CA MET A 659 -19.91 -19.62 -35.07
C MET A 659 -19.30 -19.51 -36.46
N THR A 660 -19.04 -18.28 -36.91
CA THR A 660 -18.47 -17.97 -38.23
C THR A 660 -16.96 -17.76 -38.20
N ARG A 661 -16.36 -17.61 -37.01
CA ARG A 661 -14.96 -17.22 -36.80
C ARG A 661 -14.59 -15.92 -37.51
N THR A 662 -15.53 -14.96 -37.47
CA THR A 662 -15.36 -13.63 -38.06
C THR A 662 -14.96 -12.62 -36.99
N ASN A 663 -13.77 -12.03 -37.15
CA ASN A 663 -13.33 -10.85 -36.42
C ASN A 663 -13.89 -9.57 -37.07
N LYS A 664 -14.24 -8.60 -36.23
CA LYS A 664 -14.68 -7.26 -36.65
C LYS A 664 -13.96 -6.21 -35.81
N GLN A 665 -13.24 -5.29 -36.45
CA GLN A 665 -12.64 -4.13 -35.79
C GLN A 665 -13.66 -2.98 -35.76
N TRP A 666 -13.80 -2.33 -34.61
CA TRP A 666 -14.77 -1.25 -34.39
C TRP A 666 -14.12 0.10 -34.04
N SER A 667 -12.88 0.13 -33.56
CA SER A 667 -12.21 1.38 -33.19
C SER A 667 -10.83 1.53 -33.82
N GLU A 668 -10.43 2.79 -33.96
CA GLU A 668 -9.06 3.26 -34.23
C GLU A 668 -8.81 4.52 -33.39
N ILE A 669 -9.07 4.41 -32.08
CA ILE A 669 -9.16 5.58 -31.18
C ILE A 669 -7.79 5.96 -30.64
N TYR A 670 -7.52 7.27 -30.63
CA TYR A 670 -6.25 7.89 -30.29
C TYR A 670 -5.61 7.42 -28.96
N GLY A 671 -6.42 7.23 -27.90
CA GLY A 671 -5.97 6.77 -26.58
C GLY A 671 -6.24 5.29 -26.29
N GLY A 672 -6.64 4.51 -27.30
CA GLY A 672 -7.05 3.12 -27.16
C GLY A 672 -8.36 2.86 -26.39
N ILE A 673 -8.81 1.61 -26.43
CA ILE A 673 -9.96 1.06 -25.73
C ILE A 673 -9.52 -0.14 -24.89
N PHE A 674 -9.88 -0.12 -23.61
CA PHE A 674 -9.52 -1.10 -22.61
C PHE A 674 -10.77 -1.66 -21.91
N THR A 675 -10.68 -2.92 -21.48
CA THR A 675 -11.73 -3.67 -20.74
C THR A 675 -13.15 -3.52 -21.30
N PRO A 676 -13.39 -3.75 -22.60
CA PRO A 676 -14.73 -3.65 -23.16
C PRO A 676 -15.62 -4.77 -22.62
N LYS A 677 -16.84 -4.42 -22.21
CA LYS A 677 -17.90 -5.33 -21.75
C LYS A 677 -19.19 -5.05 -22.50
N PHE A 678 -19.93 -6.08 -22.92
CA PHE A 678 -21.29 -5.89 -23.43
C PHE A 678 -22.24 -5.44 -22.30
N VAL A 679 -23.25 -4.64 -22.66
CA VAL A 679 -24.33 -4.31 -21.74
C VAL A 679 -25.30 -5.48 -21.67
N THR A 680 -25.68 -5.92 -20.47
CA THR A 680 -26.50 -7.13 -20.32
C THR A 680 -27.86 -6.99 -21.03
N GLY A 681 -28.14 -7.93 -21.94
CA GLY A 681 -29.30 -7.92 -22.83
C GLY A 681 -29.14 -7.12 -24.13
N GLU A 682 -27.98 -6.52 -24.41
CA GLU A 682 -27.70 -5.73 -25.62
C GLU A 682 -26.38 -6.20 -26.29
N ASN A 683 -26.47 -6.73 -27.51
CA ASN A 683 -25.32 -7.27 -28.26
C ASN A 683 -24.63 -6.22 -29.19
N ASP A 684 -25.17 -5.00 -29.25
CA ASP A 684 -24.64 -3.87 -30.00
C ASP A 684 -24.11 -2.76 -29.08
N ARG A 685 -24.33 -2.87 -27.76
CA ARG A 685 -23.99 -1.82 -26.78
C ARG A 685 -22.92 -2.31 -25.81
N ILE A 686 -21.95 -1.44 -25.57
CA ILE A 686 -20.74 -1.75 -24.79
C ILE A 686 -20.45 -0.66 -23.76
N VAL A 687 -19.75 -1.06 -22.70
CA VAL A 687 -19.02 -0.17 -21.80
C VAL A 687 -17.52 -0.45 -21.95
N TYR A 688 -16.70 0.60 -21.98
CA TYR A 688 -15.25 0.47 -22.00
C TYR A 688 -14.56 1.61 -21.23
N SER A 689 -13.29 1.39 -20.86
CA SER A 689 -12.40 2.44 -20.41
C SER A 689 -11.52 2.92 -21.57
N GLY A 690 -11.31 4.23 -21.67
CA GLY A 690 -10.48 4.85 -22.71
C GLY A 690 -9.64 5.98 -22.13
N TYR A 691 -8.41 6.12 -22.61
CA TYR A 691 -7.49 7.16 -22.14
C TYR A 691 -7.80 8.52 -22.79
N MET A 692 -7.90 9.57 -21.98
CA MET A 692 -8.11 10.94 -22.45
C MET A 692 -6.79 11.69 -22.62
N GLU A 693 -6.75 12.66 -23.53
CA GLU A 693 -5.63 13.62 -23.61
C GLU A 693 -5.38 14.30 -22.25
N ASP A 694 -4.09 14.45 -21.92
CA ASP A 694 -3.62 15.08 -20.68
C ASP A 694 -3.03 16.46 -21.01
N ASP A 695 -3.71 17.50 -20.54
CA ASP A 695 -3.27 18.90 -20.65
C ASP A 695 -2.32 19.31 -19.50
N GLN A 696 -1.87 18.40 -18.63
CA GLN A 696 -1.11 18.76 -17.41
C GLN A 696 0.13 17.91 -17.12
N PHE A 697 0.41 16.85 -17.89
CA PHE A 697 1.56 15.93 -17.71
C PHE A 697 1.69 15.25 -16.34
N MET A 698 0.72 15.41 -15.43
CA MET A 698 0.76 14.87 -14.07
C MET A 698 0.52 13.34 -14.02
N SER A 699 0.72 12.64 -15.15
CA SER A 699 0.40 11.23 -15.33
C SER A 699 1.44 10.32 -14.67
N TYR A 700 1.19 10.03 -13.39
CA TYR A 700 1.30 8.66 -12.92
C TYR A 700 0.29 7.81 -13.70
N ILE A 701 0.71 7.23 -14.83
CA ILE A 701 0.20 6.17 -15.75
C ILE A 701 -1.33 5.91 -15.86
N PHE A 702 -2.15 6.14 -14.84
CA PHE A 702 -3.57 5.76 -14.73
C PHE A 702 -4.53 6.90 -14.35
N SER A 703 -4.10 8.18 -14.36
CA SER A 703 -4.94 9.32 -13.94
C SER A 703 -6.03 9.74 -14.94
N ASN A 704 -5.87 9.44 -16.24
CA ASN A 704 -6.69 10.00 -17.31
C ASN A 704 -7.62 9.01 -18.03
N PHE A 705 -7.76 7.79 -17.51
CA PHE A 705 -8.83 6.90 -17.96
C PHE A 705 -10.22 7.47 -17.63
N LYS A 706 -11.15 7.35 -18.56
CA LYS A 706 -12.59 7.64 -18.37
C LYS A 706 -13.41 6.47 -18.90
N LEU A 707 -14.62 6.29 -18.35
CA LEU A 707 -15.57 5.27 -18.79
C LEU A 707 -16.52 5.82 -19.84
N PHE A 708 -16.81 5.01 -20.85
CA PHE A 708 -17.67 5.30 -21.98
C PHE A 708 -18.76 4.23 -22.14
N ASP A 709 -19.94 4.68 -22.53
CA ASP A 709 -21.12 3.89 -22.93
C ASP A 709 -21.32 4.13 -24.44
N ALA A 710 -21.29 3.08 -25.26
CA ALA A 710 -21.35 3.24 -26.71
C ALA A 710 -22.18 2.17 -27.42
N ARG A 711 -22.74 2.53 -28.59
CA ARG A 711 -23.30 1.56 -29.55
C ARG A 711 -22.37 1.36 -30.74
N LEU A 712 -22.23 0.10 -31.14
CA LEU A 712 -21.64 -0.37 -32.38
C LEU A 712 -22.60 -0.09 -33.55
N LYS A 713 -22.04 0.26 -34.71
CA LYS A 713 -22.80 0.52 -35.95
C LYS A 713 -22.31 -0.39 -37.08
N GLU A 714 -21.36 0.09 -37.87
CA GLU A 714 -20.73 -0.64 -38.96
C GLU A 714 -19.26 -0.89 -38.62
N PRO A 715 -18.72 -2.11 -38.78
CA PRO A 715 -17.33 -2.40 -38.46
C PRO A 715 -16.39 -1.72 -39.46
N LEU A 716 -15.26 -1.20 -38.96
CA LEU A 716 -14.21 -0.59 -39.79
C LEU A 716 -13.52 -1.63 -40.67
N ARG A 717 -13.36 -2.86 -40.14
CA ARG A 717 -12.75 -4.00 -40.85
C ARG A 717 -13.46 -5.29 -40.45
N VAL A 718 -13.50 -6.24 -41.37
CA VAL A 718 -14.02 -7.59 -41.16
C VAL A 718 -13.00 -8.58 -41.73
N SER A 719 -12.59 -9.55 -40.93
CA SER A 719 -11.67 -10.63 -41.31
C SER A 719 -12.19 -11.97 -40.79
N VAL A 720 -11.89 -13.06 -41.48
CA VAL A 720 -12.12 -14.41 -40.95
C VAL A 720 -10.82 -14.87 -40.30
N VAL A 721 -10.91 -15.47 -39.12
CA VAL A 721 -9.74 -16.08 -38.45
C VAL A 721 -9.31 -17.28 -39.28
N GLU A 722 -8.27 -17.11 -40.10
CA GLU A 722 -7.69 -18.20 -40.87
C GLU A 722 -7.08 -19.23 -39.91
N ASN A 723 -7.66 -20.42 -39.86
CA ASN A 723 -7.10 -21.53 -39.09
C ASN A 723 -5.96 -22.22 -39.86
N LYS A 724 -4.93 -21.44 -40.20
CA LYS A 724 -3.63 -21.97 -40.59
C LYS A 724 -2.89 -22.32 -39.30
N ASP A 725 -2.38 -23.54 -39.21
CA ASP A 725 -1.36 -23.92 -38.23
C ASP A 725 0.00 -23.31 -38.62
N GLU A 726 0.02 -21.99 -38.79
CA GLU A 726 1.24 -21.22 -38.66
C GLU A 726 1.61 -21.26 -37.18
N ASN A 727 2.31 -22.33 -36.78
CA ASN A 727 3.04 -22.38 -35.53
C ASN A 727 3.78 -21.06 -35.41
N MET A 728 3.44 -20.26 -34.38
CA MET A 728 4.19 -19.06 -34.07
C MET A 728 5.50 -19.42 -33.38
N GLU A 729 6.33 -20.18 -34.10
CA GLU A 729 7.78 -20.13 -34.01
C GLU A 729 8.25 -18.75 -34.49
N LEU A 730 7.92 -17.73 -33.69
CA LEU A 730 9.02 -16.99 -33.12
C LEU A 730 9.81 -18.00 -32.29
N ALA A 731 10.74 -18.69 -32.97
CA ALA A 731 11.88 -19.29 -32.31
C ALA A 731 12.47 -18.18 -31.45
N PHE A 732 12.23 -18.28 -30.14
CA PHE A 732 12.86 -17.40 -29.17
C PHE A 732 14.35 -17.51 -29.50
N ARG A 733 15.01 -16.44 -29.94
CA ARG A 733 16.47 -16.46 -30.17
C ARG A 733 17.27 -16.72 -28.88
N SER A 734 16.59 -16.87 -27.75
CA SER A 734 17.13 -17.47 -26.52
C SER A 734 17.20 -19.00 -26.56
N GLN A 735 16.34 -19.75 -27.27
CA GLN A 735 16.37 -21.22 -27.23
C GLN A 735 17.67 -21.81 -27.77
N GLU A 736 18.29 -21.24 -28.82
CA GLU A 736 19.62 -21.65 -29.27
C GLU A 736 20.75 -21.21 -28.31
N ALA A 737 20.49 -20.25 -27.42
CA ALA A 737 21.42 -19.73 -26.41
C ALA A 737 21.21 -20.30 -24.98
N VAL A 738 20.17 -21.11 -24.74
CA VAL A 738 19.87 -21.71 -23.42
C VAL A 738 20.55 -23.07 -23.22
N THR A 739 21.03 -23.71 -24.30
CA THR A 739 21.52 -25.10 -24.26
C THR A 739 22.84 -25.30 -23.48
N GLU A 740 23.62 -24.23 -23.24
CA GLU A 740 24.89 -24.29 -22.49
C GLU A 740 24.92 -23.26 -21.34
N GLN A 741 24.32 -23.59 -20.17
CA GLN A 741 24.72 -23.04 -18.84
C GLN A 741 23.93 -23.54 -17.61
N LEU A 742 23.03 -24.51 -17.75
CA LEU A 742 22.27 -25.05 -16.62
C LEU A 742 22.99 -26.24 -15.98
N ASP A 743 23.34 -26.12 -14.69
CA ASP A 743 23.74 -27.27 -13.89
C ASP A 743 22.51 -27.85 -13.18
N LEU A 744 21.77 -28.72 -13.88
CA LEU A 744 20.55 -29.34 -13.36
C LEU A 744 20.77 -30.07 -12.02
N ARG A 745 22.00 -30.53 -11.73
CA ARG A 745 22.37 -31.17 -10.46
C ARG A 745 22.19 -30.22 -9.26
N GLN A 746 22.36 -28.91 -9.46
CA GLN A 746 22.10 -27.90 -8.42
C GLN A 746 20.59 -27.74 -8.13
N LEU A 747 19.72 -28.08 -9.09
CA LEU A 747 18.26 -28.06 -8.91
C LEU A 747 17.73 -29.38 -8.35
N GLU A 748 18.43 -30.49 -8.58
CA GLU A 748 18.17 -31.80 -7.97
C GLU A 748 18.55 -31.82 -6.47
N ASP A 749 19.68 -31.23 -6.07
CA ASP A 749 20.15 -31.15 -4.67
C ASP A 749 20.27 -29.69 -4.19
N LEU A 750 19.11 -29.10 -3.88
CA LEU A 750 18.96 -27.70 -3.47
C LEU A 750 19.71 -27.36 -2.17
N GLN A 751 20.73 -26.50 -2.28
CA GLN A 751 21.51 -26.03 -1.15
C GLN A 751 20.88 -24.79 -0.48
N PRO A 752 21.03 -24.59 0.84
CA PRO A 752 20.67 -23.35 1.50
C PRO A 752 21.64 -22.21 1.10
N PRO A 753 21.19 -20.94 1.02
CA PRO A 753 22.07 -19.83 0.67
C PRO A 753 23.22 -19.62 1.65
N PRO A 754 24.41 -19.23 1.16
CA PRO A 754 25.57 -18.98 2.00
C PRO A 754 25.33 -17.76 2.90
N ALA A 755 25.76 -17.86 4.17
CA ALA A 755 25.65 -16.78 5.15
C ALA A 755 26.66 -15.65 4.86
N ARG A 756 26.36 -14.83 3.84
CA ARG A 756 27.13 -13.63 3.48
C ARG A 756 26.71 -12.46 4.38
N TRP A 757 27.57 -12.12 5.34
CA TRP A 757 27.35 -11.01 6.26
C TRP A 757 27.78 -9.68 5.65
N LYS A 758 26.94 -8.66 5.77
CA LYS A 758 27.21 -7.29 5.31
C LYS A 758 26.84 -6.27 6.38
N PHE A 759 27.62 -5.20 6.44
CA PHE A 759 27.29 -4.01 7.21
C PHE A 759 26.17 -3.26 6.49
N SER A 760 24.94 -3.32 7.00
CA SER A 760 23.75 -2.77 6.35
C SER A 760 23.43 -1.34 6.79
N GLY A 761 23.98 -0.88 7.91
CA GLY A 761 23.88 0.52 8.30
C GLY A 761 24.71 0.88 9.53
N SER A 762 25.07 2.16 9.62
CA SER A 762 25.47 2.79 10.86
C SER A 762 24.82 4.15 10.94
N ASN A 763 24.08 4.41 12.03
CA ASN A 763 23.53 5.73 12.32
C ASN A 763 24.42 6.41 13.35
N ILE A 764 25.02 7.56 13.03
CA ILE A 764 25.72 8.39 14.04
C ILE A 764 24.91 9.66 14.28
N THR A 765 24.47 9.86 15.52
CA THR A 765 23.58 10.98 15.87
C THR A 765 24.34 12.08 16.64
N ILE A 766 24.09 13.37 16.29
CA ILE A 766 24.86 14.59 16.67
C ILE A 766 23.95 15.84 16.74
N GLY A 767 24.20 16.91 17.54
CA GLY A 767 23.24 18.04 17.74
C GLY A 767 23.15 18.66 19.16
N SER A 768 21.95 19.10 19.63
CA SER A 768 21.68 19.59 21.02
C SER A 768 20.20 19.54 21.50
N SER A 769 19.92 19.69 22.82
CA SER A 769 18.59 19.98 23.43
C SER A 769 18.67 20.83 24.71
N THR A 770 17.55 21.33 25.21
CA THR A 770 17.49 22.26 26.36
C THR A 770 17.89 21.64 27.71
N ILE A 771 17.49 20.40 27.98
CA ILE A 771 17.72 19.75 29.29
C ILE A 771 19.05 18.99 29.28
N TRP A 772 19.31 18.25 28.20
CA TRP A 772 20.50 17.44 28.12
C TRP A 772 21.71 18.24 27.59
N GLY A 773 21.50 19.28 26.78
CA GLY A 773 22.62 20.00 26.15
C GLY A 773 23.27 19.15 25.08
N ILE A 774 24.32 18.40 25.42
CA ILE A 774 25.17 17.68 24.45
C ILE A 774 25.34 16.19 24.79
N PHE A 775 24.90 15.34 23.88
CA PHE A 775 24.77 13.88 23.99
C PHE A 775 25.63 13.17 22.90
N ALA A 776 25.48 11.90 22.50
CA ALA A 776 26.15 11.25 21.34
C ALA A 776 25.67 9.79 21.12
N SER A 777 25.44 9.29 19.89
CA SER A 777 25.27 7.84 19.65
C SER A 777 25.84 7.33 18.34
N SER A 778 26.23 6.06 18.35
CA SER A 778 26.56 5.25 17.19
C SER A 778 25.77 3.95 17.26
N GLN A 779 24.97 3.71 16.24
CA GLN A 779 24.33 2.42 15.96
C GLN A 779 25.14 1.71 14.86
N PHE A 780 25.26 0.39 14.92
CA PHE A 780 25.71 -0.42 13.80
C PHE A 780 24.76 -1.59 13.56
N VAL A 781 24.64 -1.99 12.30
CA VAL A 781 23.80 -3.11 11.86
C VAL A 781 24.62 -3.99 10.93
N VAL A 782 24.78 -5.26 11.29
CA VAL A 782 25.41 -6.30 10.46
C VAL A 782 24.40 -7.40 10.26
N GLN A 783 24.07 -7.69 9.00
CA GLN A 783 23.01 -8.61 8.61
C GLN A 783 23.50 -9.59 7.56
N ASP A 784 22.86 -10.75 7.45
CA ASP A 784 22.98 -11.54 6.23
C ASP A 784 22.27 -10.86 5.05
N ILE A 785 22.51 -11.36 3.83
CA ILE A 785 21.93 -10.79 2.60
C ILE A 785 20.41 -10.71 2.66
N LEU A 786 19.74 -11.71 3.24
CA LEU A 786 18.28 -11.79 3.33
C LEU A 786 17.67 -11.08 4.56
N ALA A 787 18.49 -10.44 5.41
CA ALA A 787 18.09 -9.88 6.71
C ALA A 787 17.45 -10.86 7.70
N ASN A 788 17.56 -12.18 7.45
CA ASN A 788 17.06 -13.23 8.35
C ASN A 788 17.86 -13.26 9.65
N ARG A 789 19.14 -12.85 9.63
CA ARG A 789 19.98 -12.76 10.83
C ARG A 789 20.57 -11.38 10.97
N THR A 790 20.41 -10.81 12.16
CA THR A 790 20.80 -9.44 12.48
C THR A 790 21.64 -9.38 13.75
N HIS A 791 22.81 -8.75 13.65
CA HIS A 791 23.54 -8.18 14.78
C HIS A 791 23.29 -6.67 14.78
N LEU A 792 22.65 -6.18 15.83
CA LEU A 792 22.39 -4.77 16.07
C LEU A 792 23.17 -4.32 17.31
N GLY A 793 23.99 -3.29 17.18
CA GLY A 793 24.62 -2.63 18.31
C GLY A 793 24.21 -1.17 18.40
N LEU A 794 24.00 -0.67 19.61
CA LEU A 794 23.79 0.75 19.90
C LEU A 794 24.66 1.16 21.08
N TYR A 795 25.61 2.06 20.83
CA TYR A 795 26.31 2.80 21.87
C TYR A 795 25.75 4.22 21.93
N ALA A 796 25.31 4.66 23.11
CA ALA A 796 24.94 6.05 23.34
C ALA A 796 25.61 6.58 24.61
N GLN A 797 26.15 7.78 24.54
CA GLN A 797 26.76 8.47 25.66
C GLN A 797 26.17 9.87 25.75
N TYR A 798 25.83 10.31 26.94
CA TYR A 798 25.31 11.66 27.14
C TYR A 798 25.84 12.23 28.44
N SER A 799 26.77 13.18 28.40
CA SER A 799 27.43 13.65 29.64
C SER A 799 27.90 12.41 30.44
N ASP A 800 27.35 12.20 31.64
CA ASP A 800 27.63 11.05 32.52
C ASP A 800 26.69 9.83 32.31
N PHE A 801 25.64 9.98 31.51
CA PHE A 801 24.80 8.88 31.04
C PHE A 801 25.59 8.02 30.03
N LYS A 802 25.44 6.69 30.13
CA LYS A 802 26.00 5.71 29.18
C LYS A 802 25.01 4.61 28.88
N TYR A 803 25.02 4.13 27.65
CA TYR A 803 24.24 2.98 27.22
C TYR A 803 24.97 2.14 26.20
N ILE A 804 24.82 0.83 26.37
CA ILE A 804 25.25 -0.19 25.43
C ILE A 804 24.08 -1.15 25.28
N ASP A 805 23.53 -1.28 24.08
CA ASP A 805 22.69 -2.40 23.69
C ASP A 805 23.38 -3.19 22.59
N TYR A 806 23.33 -4.51 22.72
CA TYR A 806 23.72 -5.42 21.68
C TYR A 806 22.66 -6.51 21.55
N THR A 807 22.17 -6.71 20.35
CA THR A 807 21.09 -7.60 20.02
C THR A 807 21.53 -8.51 18.87
N TYR A 808 21.43 -9.83 19.07
CA TYR A 808 21.46 -10.82 18.01
C TYR A 808 20.06 -11.37 17.81
N GLN A 809 19.60 -11.43 16.56
CA GLN A 809 18.27 -11.90 16.19
C GLN A 809 18.36 -12.84 14.99
N ASP A 810 17.70 -13.99 15.07
CA ASP A 810 17.54 -14.98 14.01
C ASP A 810 16.03 -15.21 13.74
N LEU A 811 15.59 -14.68 12.60
CA LEU A 811 14.24 -14.81 12.02
C LEU A 811 14.22 -15.75 10.81
N SER A 812 15.25 -16.58 10.59
CA SER A 812 15.28 -17.58 9.51
C SER A 812 14.18 -18.66 9.63
N ARG A 813 13.41 -18.62 10.72
CA ARG A 813 12.27 -19.48 11.03
C ARG A 813 11.13 -18.61 11.51
N ARG A 814 9.89 -19.03 11.23
CA ARG A 814 8.68 -18.35 11.73
C ARG A 814 8.65 -18.19 13.25
N TRP A 815 9.20 -19.15 14.00
CA TRP A 815 9.52 -18.94 15.42
C TRP A 815 10.89 -18.26 15.49
N GLY A 816 10.89 -16.94 15.68
CA GLY A 816 12.10 -16.14 15.82
C GLY A 816 12.77 -16.38 17.17
N LEU A 817 14.09 -16.28 17.21
CA LEU A 817 14.89 -16.34 18.43
C LEU A 817 15.82 -15.14 18.48
N ALA A 818 15.96 -14.52 19.64
CA ALA A 818 16.92 -13.45 19.81
C ALA A 818 17.47 -13.36 21.24
N ALA A 819 18.69 -12.83 21.31
CA ALA A 819 19.44 -12.60 22.53
C ALA A 819 19.90 -11.15 22.56
N ASN A 820 19.55 -10.45 23.63
CA ASN A 820 19.87 -9.07 23.89
C ASN A 820 20.78 -8.98 25.13
N PHE A 821 21.78 -8.11 25.09
CA PHE A 821 22.57 -7.67 26.21
C PHE A 821 22.48 -6.14 26.32
N ASN A 822 22.27 -5.66 27.53
CA ASN A 822 21.94 -4.27 27.80
C ASN A 822 22.69 -3.77 29.04
N HIS A 823 23.33 -2.62 28.94
CA HIS A 823 23.94 -1.89 30.05
C HIS A 823 23.55 -0.42 29.99
N ALA A 824 22.93 0.10 31.05
CA ALA A 824 22.50 1.50 31.16
C ALA A 824 23.04 2.13 32.43
N GLN A 825 23.57 3.35 32.35
CA GLN A 825 23.95 4.21 33.48
C GLN A 825 23.30 5.58 33.30
N TYR A 826 22.61 6.09 34.31
CA TYR A 826 21.85 7.34 34.19
C TYR A 826 21.62 8.08 35.51
N PRO A 827 21.49 9.43 35.49
CA PRO A 827 21.21 10.21 36.69
C PRO A 827 19.78 9.98 37.20
N LEU A 828 19.62 9.86 38.52
CA LEU A 828 18.31 9.73 39.17
C LEU A 828 17.77 11.12 39.57
N ILE A 829 17.18 11.83 38.61
CA ILE A 829 16.71 13.22 38.77
C ILE A 829 15.46 13.32 39.68
N TYR A 830 14.69 12.22 39.82
CA TYR A 830 13.30 12.21 40.28
C TYR A 830 13.00 12.93 41.62
N LEU A 831 13.86 12.88 42.63
CA LEU A 831 13.49 13.33 43.99
C LEU A 831 14.16 14.63 44.47
N LEU A 832 14.77 15.38 43.56
CA LEU A 832 15.33 16.71 43.83
C LEU A 832 14.35 17.69 44.51
N ARG A 833 13.04 17.50 44.33
CA ARG A 833 12.00 18.42 44.80
C ARG A 833 11.67 18.28 46.28
N ASP A 834 11.67 17.06 46.81
CA ASP A 834 11.15 16.79 48.15
C ASP A 834 12.29 16.56 49.18
N PHE A 835 13.54 16.47 48.72
CA PHE A 835 14.73 16.59 49.56
C PHE A 835 14.70 17.92 50.31
N LYS A 836 14.65 17.92 51.65
CA LYS A 836 14.57 19.16 52.47
C LYS A 836 15.88 19.54 53.16
N GLY A 837 16.88 18.64 53.21
CA GLY A 837 18.11 18.89 53.95
C GLY A 837 19.05 19.93 53.31
N GLN A 838 19.63 20.81 54.14
CA GLN A 838 20.90 21.47 53.85
C GLN A 838 22.01 20.65 54.52
N TYR A 839 22.94 20.07 53.75
CA TYR A 839 23.95 19.13 54.28
C TYR A 839 25.28 19.84 54.59
N PRO A 840 25.69 19.99 55.86
CA PRO A 840 26.84 20.82 56.23
C PRO A 840 28.20 20.41 55.65
N ARG A 841 28.38 19.13 55.27
CA ARG A 841 29.63 18.62 54.67
C ARG A 841 29.87 19.10 53.24
N TYR A 842 28.81 19.48 52.52
CA TYR A 842 28.86 19.79 51.10
C TYR A 842 28.55 21.28 50.90
N GLN A 843 29.58 22.12 51.05
CA GLN A 843 29.49 23.49 50.53
C GLN A 843 29.28 23.41 49.02
N TYR A 844 28.12 23.87 48.55
CA TYR A 844 27.79 23.94 47.14
C TYR A 844 28.77 24.90 46.45
N PRO A 845 29.66 24.44 45.54
CA PRO A 845 30.75 25.28 45.02
C PRO A 845 30.25 26.57 44.35
N ASP A 846 29.05 26.51 43.75
CA ASP A 846 28.40 27.61 43.02
C ASP A 846 27.00 27.95 43.58
N GLY A 847 26.63 27.44 44.76
CA GLY A 847 25.29 27.60 45.34
C GLY A 847 24.18 26.74 44.71
N ASP A 848 24.41 26.07 43.58
CA ASP A 848 23.40 25.25 42.88
C ASP A 848 23.31 23.81 43.41
N ARG A 849 22.36 23.61 44.33
CA ARG A 849 21.99 22.31 44.92
C ARG A 849 21.64 21.24 43.87
N ASN A 850 21.05 21.62 42.74
CA ASN A 850 20.55 20.66 41.75
C ASN A 850 21.71 19.96 41.02
N GLN A 851 22.75 20.73 40.64
CA GLN A 851 23.95 20.17 40.01
C GLN A 851 24.69 19.18 40.91
N PHE A 852 24.75 19.43 42.22
CA PHE A 852 25.41 18.52 43.16
C PHE A 852 24.74 17.14 43.17
N ILE A 853 23.41 17.09 43.25
CA ILE A 853 22.66 15.82 43.33
C ILE A 853 22.67 15.09 41.98
N VAL A 854 22.57 15.81 40.86
CA VAL A 854 22.70 15.21 39.51
C VAL A 854 24.09 14.56 39.32
N LYS A 855 25.16 15.18 39.81
CA LYS A 855 26.54 14.65 39.73
C LYS A 855 26.84 13.49 40.71
N ASN A 856 25.97 13.21 41.67
CA ASN A 856 26.23 12.23 42.74
C ASN A 856 25.13 11.15 42.91
N THR A 857 24.13 11.11 42.02
CA THR A 857 23.01 10.14 42.13
C THR A 857 22.79 9.42 40.81
N TRP A 858 23.08 8.12 40.76
CA TRP A 858 23.11 7.35 39.51
C TRP A 858 22.40 6.00 39.66
N VAL A 859 21.65 5.59 38.65
CA VAL A 859 21.21 4.21 38.49
C VAL A 859 22.15 3.52 37.50
N LYS A 860 22.51 2.26 37.76
CA LYS A 860 23.13 1.37 36.77
C LYS A 860 22.30 0.11 36.63
N GLU A 861 21.90 -0.22 35.40
CA GLU A 861 21.27 -1.48 35.07
C GLU A 861 22.19 -2.29 34.17
N THR A 862 22.19 -3.60 34.35
CA THR A 862 22.72 -4.54 33.36
C THR A 862 21.74 -5.69 33.26
N SER A 863 21.29 -6.01 32.05
CA SER A 863 20.40 -7.14 31.79
C SER A 863 20.82 -7.90 30.55
N ALA A 864 20.51 -9.19 30.55
CA ALA A 864 20.48 -9.98 29.34
C ALA A 864 19.04 -10.49 29.17
N THR A 865 18.55 -10.54 27.93
CA THR A 865 17.22 -11.06 27.62
C THR A 865 17.37 -12.08 26.51
N ILE A 866 16.93 -13.32 26.76
CA ILE A 866 16.70 -14.30 25.70
C ILE A 866 15.20 -14.37 25.52
N TYR A 867 14.71 -14.20 24.31
CA TYR A 867 13.28 -14.32 24.02
C TYR A 867 13.05 -14.94 22.64
N THR A 868 11.86 -15.49 22.47
CA THR A 868 11.35 -16.00 21.20
C THR A 868 10.10 -15.24 20.83
N GLU A 869 9.88 -15.06 19.53
CA GLU A 869 8.68 -14.44 19.00
C GLU A 869 7.95 -15.37 18.03
N TYR A 870 6.63 -15.39 18.15
CA TYR A 870 5.73 -16.08 17.23
C TYR A 870 4.75 -15.08 16.59
N PRO A 871 4.95 -14.73 15.32
CA PRO A 871 4.03 -13.91 14.55
C PRO A 871 2.84 -14.73 14.03
N PHE A 872 1.65 -14.30 14.42
CA PHE A 872 0.38 -14.81 13.89
C PHE A 872 0.16 -14.31 12.46
N ASN A 873 0.49 -13.04 12.20
CA ASN A 873 0.52 -12.37 10.90
C ASN A 873 1.51 -11.18 10.95
N LYS A 874 1.60 -10.39 9.88
CA LYS A 874 2.49 -9.21 9.76
C LYS A 874 2.36 -8.20 10.92
N TRP A 875 1.20 -8.14 11.58
CA TRP A 875 0.85 -7.11 12.56
C TRP A 875 0.77 -7.61 14.01
N ASN A 876 0.50 -8.91 14.21
CA ASN A 876 0.19 -9.48 15.52
C ASN A 876 1.19 -10.60 15.85
N ARG A 877 1.88 -10.48 16.98
CA ARG A 877 2.80 -11.49 17.49
C ARG A 877 2.72 -11.65 19.00
N VAL A 878 3.17 -12.81 19.49
CA VAL A 878 3.46 -13.04 20.90
C VAL A 878 4.97 -13.16 21.08
N GLU A 879 5.52 -12.55 22.12
CA GLU A 879 6.92 -12.62 22.53
C GLU A 879 6.99 -13.28 23.91
N LEU A 880 7.86 -14.28 24.08
CA LEU A 880 8.09 -14.99 25.35
C LEU A 880 9.57 -14.92 25.71
N GLY A 881 9.90 -14.40 26.90
CA GLY A 881 11.28 -14.07 27.27
C GLY A 881 11.69 -14.44 28.68
N VAL A 882 13.00 -14.54 28.87
CA VAL A 882 13.68 -14.70 30.15
C VAL A 882 14.71 -13.59 30.28
N ARG A 883 14.57 -12.76 31.32
CA ARG A 883 15.38 -11.55 31.54
C ARG A 883 16.08 -11.56 32.91
N PRO A 884 17.27 -12.18 33.04
CA PRO A 884 18.20 -11.87 34.12
C PRO A 884 18.63 -10.39 34.06
N ARG A 885 18.46 -9.68 35.18
CA ARG A 885 18.83 -8.27 35.33
C ARG A 885 19.33 -7.94 36.73
N ASN A 886 20.34 -7.09 36.81
CA ASN A 886 20.84 -6.50 38.03
C ASN A 886 20.72 -4.98 37.93
N ARG A 887 20.20 -4.33 38.98
CA ARG A 887 20.08 -2.88 39.07
C ARG A 887 20.73 -2.41 40.36
N THR A 888 21.56 -1.37 40.26
CA THR A 888 22.22 -0.73 41.38
C THR A 888 21.91 0.77 41.40
N TYR A 889 21.93 1.31 42.62
CA TYR A 889 21.65 2.71 42.92
C TYR A 889 22.83 3.31 43.68
N VAL A 890 23.37 4.40 43.15
CA VAL A 890 24.38 5.25 43.78
C VAL A 890 23.65 6.49 44.30
N LEU A 891 23.84 6.81 45.58
CA LEU A 891 23.09 7.83 46.30
C LEU A 891 24.05 8.89 46.87
N PRO A 892 23.59 10.14 47.07
CA PRO A 892 24.43 11.23 47.56
C PRO A 892 24.69 11.18 49.08
N LEU A 893 24.03 10.26 49.80
CA LEU A 893 24.24 9.97 51.21
C LEU A 893 24.91 8.62 51.37
N THR A 894 25.72 8.45 52.40
CA THR A 894 26.25 7.15 52.85
C THR A 894 25.68 6.75 54.21
N ASP A 895 25.84 5.48 54.61
CA ASP A 895 25.48 5.01 55.95
C ASP A 895 26.18 5.79 57.07
N ALA A 896 27.41 6.24 56.82
CA ALA A 896 28.14 7.12 57.73
C ALA A 896 27.48 8.49 57.85
N ASP A 897 26.98 9.07 56.74
CA ASP A 897 26.31 10.39 56.79
C ASP A 897 24.93 10.29 57.44
N VAL A 898 24.16 9.22 57.18
CA VAL A 898 22.86 8.99 57.85
C VAL A 898 23.04 8.78 59.35
N THR A 899 24.09 8.06 59.76
CA THR A 899 24.44 7.87 61.18
C THR A 899 24.95 9.16 61.83
N TYR A 900 25.77 9.95 61.12
CA TYR A 900 26.40 11.16 61.64
C TYR A 900 25.41 12.33 61.78
N TYR A 901 24.57 12.56 60.77
CA TYR A 901 23.59 13.65 60.79
C TYR A 901 22.29 13.27 61.52
N GLY A 902 21.96 11.97 61.62
CA GLY A 902 20.81 11.50 62.37
C GLY A 902 19.53 12.25 62.01
N ASP A 903 18.86 12.80 63.02
CA ASP A 903 17.56 13.49 62.87
C ASP A 903 17.66 14.90 62.24
N GLN A 904 18.88 15.36 61.90
CA GLN A 904 19.06 16.53 61.03
C GLN A 904 18.74 16.22 59.55
N ILE A 905 18.75 14.95 59.16
CA ILE A 905 18.23 14.51 57.86
C ILE A 905 16.71 14.45 57.94
N PRO A 906 15.96 15.18 57.08
CA PRO A 906 14.51 15.10 57.05
C PRO A 906 14.03 13.67 56.84
N GLU A 907 12.91 13.31 57.47
CA GLU A 907 12.39 11.93 57.45
C GLU A 907 12.19 11.40 56.02
N ILE A 908 11.68 12.23 55.10
CA ILE A 908 11.48 11.88 53.69
C ILE A 908 12.81 11.62 52.94
N ASP A 909 13.88 12.34 53.27
CA ASP A 909 15.22 12.18 52.70
C ASP A 909 15.84 10.86 53.21
N ARG A 910 15.57 10.47 54.48
CA ARG A 910 15.98 9.18 55.08
C ARG A 910 15.19 8.00 54.50
N GLN A 911 13.85 8.11 54.43
CA GLN A 911 12.98 7.10 53.80
C GLN A 911 13.38 6.84 52.33
N PHE A 912 13.74 7.90 51.59
CA PHE A 912 14.30 7.78 50.25
C PHE A 912 15.64 7.01 50.22
N TYR A 913 16.57 7.37 51.11
CA TYR A 913 17.86 6.68 51.19
C TYR A 913 17.67 5.18 51.45
N ASP A 914 16.87 4.84 52.47
CA ASP A 914 16.61 3.46 52.86
C ASP A 914 15.91 2.68 51.72
N PHE A 915 14.93 3.28 51.03
CA PHE A 915 14.26 2.65 49.89
C PHE A 915 15.24 2.25 48.78
N PHE A 916 16.09 3.18 48.32
CA PHE A 916 17.00 2.91 47.21
C PHE A 916 18.22 2.08 47.63
N LYS A 917 18.71 2.23 48.87
CA LYS A 917 19.72 1.34 49.46
C LYS A 917 19.21 -0.10 49.52
N ASN A 918 18.00 -0.32 50.03
CA ASN A 918 17.40 -1.65 50.12
C ASN A 918 17.08 -2.24 48.74
N SER A 919 16.90 -1.41 47.71
CA SER A 919 16.70 -1.83 46.31
C SER A 919 18.02 -2.20 45.58
N ASN A 920 19.18 -1.95 46.18
CA ASN A 920 20.48 -1.99 45.52
C ASN A 920 21.04 -3.42 45.34
N GLY A 921 21.54 -3.75 44.14
CA GLY A 921 22.29 -4.99 43.89
C GLY A 921 21.46 -6.27 43.84
N ARG A 922 20.13 -6.17 43.78
CA ARG A 922 19.22 -7.32 43.67
C ARG A 922 19.16 -7.83 42.23
N THR A 923 19.90 -8.89 41.94
CA THR A 923 19.78 -9.64 40.68
C THR A 923 18.47 -10.42 40.65
N ASN A 924 17.65 -10.21 39.62
CA ASN A 924 16.36 -10.86 39.43
C ASN A 924 16.28 -11.50 38.05
N VAL A 925 15.51 -12.59 37.92
CA VAL A 925 15.19 -13.22 36.64
C VAL A 925 13.69 -13.05 36.41
N GLY A 926 13.29 -12.26 35.41
CA GLY A 926 11.90 -12.13 34.99
C GLY A 926 11.56 -13.12 33.89
N LEU A 927 10.40 -13.76 33.97
CA LEU A 927 9.76 -14.49 32.87
C LEU A 927 8.71 -13.57 32.25
N SER A 928 8.88 -13.17 30.99
CA SER A 928 8.00 -12.23 30.31
C SER A 928 7.16 -12.88 29.23
N ALA A 929 5.92 -12.42 29.09
CA ALA A 929 5.05 -12.68 27.95
C ALA A 929 4.46 -11.36 27.47
N ALA A 930 4.57 -11.05 26.18
CA ALA A 930 4.00 -9.86 25.57
C ALA A 930 3.20 -10.18 24.32
N PHE A 931 2.06 -9.53 24.15
CA PHE A 931 1.33 -9.45 22.90
C PHE A 931 1.64 -8.11 22.24
N VAL A 932 1.99 -8.12 20.96
CA VAL A 932 2.25 -6.92 20.18
C VAL A 932 1.34 -6.89 18.97
N HIS A 933 0.58 -5.81 18.85
CA HIS A 933 -0.15 -5.39 17.65
C HIS A 933 0.49 -4.11 17.10
N ASP A 934 0.70 -4.04 15.79
CA ASP A 934 1.32 -2.90 15.15
C ASP A 934 0.80 -2.74 13.72
N THR A 935 0.21 -1.58 13.40
CA THR A 935 -0.25 -1.21 12.06
C THR A 935 0.09 0.25 11.73
N VAL A 936 1.10 0.81 12.40
CA VAL A 936 1.46 2.23 12.26
C VAL A 936 2.17 2.47 10.92
N LEU A 937 1.64 3.40 10.14
CA LEU A 937 2.22 3.83 8.86
C LEU A 937 2.97 5.14 9.05
N TYR A 938 4.18 5.21 8.51
CA TYR A 938 5.02 6.40 8.51
C TYR A 938 4.90 7.16 7.19
N SER A 939 5.17 8.47 7.22
CA SER A 939 5.36 9.25 6.00
C SER A 939 6.41 10.33 6.20
N ASN A 940 7.30 10.46 5.21
CA ASN A 940 8.34 11.49 5.17
C ASN A 940 7.71 12.89 5.15
N ASN A 941 6.56 13.05 4.49
CA ASN A 941 5.78 14.30 4.44
C ASN A 941 5.13 14.68 5.78
N THR A 942 5.06 13.76 6.76
CA THR A 942 4.51 14.03 8.09
C THR A 942 5.53 14.02 9.22
N LEU A 943 6.83 13.88 8.89
CA LEU A 943 7.94 13.81 9.86
C LEU A 943 7.67 12.80 11.00
N GLY A 944 7.05 11.66 10.67
CA GLY A 944 6.65 10.64 11.65
C GLY A 944 5.39 9.85 11.25
N PRO A 945 4.72 9.19 12.21
CA PRO A 945 3.48 8.45 11.99
C PRO A 945 2.39 9.28 11.32
N LEU A 946 1.73 8.68 10.33
CA LEU A 946 0.63 9.25 9.55
C LEU A 946 -0.73 8.69 9.98
N HIS A 947 -0.81 7.36 10.13
CA HIS A 947 -2.05 6.63 10.43
C HIS A 947 -1.75 5.27 11.09
N GLY A 948 -2.79 4.60 11.59
CA GLY A 948 -2.71 3.25 12.13
C GLY A 948 -2.86 3.18 13.64
N ASP A 949 -2.63 2.01 14.20
CA ASP A 949 -2.70 1.73 15.63
C ASP A 949 -1.64 0.73 16.07
N ALA A 950 -1.24 0.85 17.33
CA ALA A 950 -0.22 0.03 17.97
C ALA A 950 -0.64 -0.29 19.41
N LEU A 951 -0.31 -1.50 19.86
CA LEU A 951 -0.53 -1.97 21.22
C LEU A 951 0.57 -2.96 21.60
N ARG A 952 1.26 -2.73 22.71
CA ARG A 952 2.08 -3.73 23.40
C ARG A 952 1.48 -3.94 24.78
N ALA A 953 1.05 -5.17 25.06
CA ALA A 953 0.56 -5.58 26.37
C ALA A 953 1.48 -6.68 26.91
N GLN A 954 2.12 -6.45 28.05
CA GLN A 954 3.16 -7.32 28.60
C GLN A 954 2.92 -7.64 30.07
N VAL A 955 3.26 -8.86 30.46
CA VAL A 955 3.36 -9.31 31.84
C VAL A 955 4.75 -9.88 32.07
N GLU A 956 5.38 -9.56 33.19
CA GLU A 956 6.64 -10.12 33.66
C GLU A 956 6.47 -10.67 35.08
N TYR A 957 6.81 -11.94 35.29
CA TYR A 957 6.80 -12.61 36.59
C TYR A 957 8.22 -12.97 37.02
N GLY A 958 8.67 -12.42 38.13
CA GLY A 958 9.90 -12.86 38.79
C GLY A 958 9.58 -13.83 39.92
N PRO A 959 10.13 -15.06 39.96
CA PRO A 959 9.79 -16.04 40.99
C PRO A 959 10.51 -15.84 42.33
N GLY A 960 11.61 -15.07 42.39
CA GLY A 960 12.42 -14.91 43.61
C GLY A 960 13.33 -16.11 43.92
N LEU A 961 14.25 -16.44 43.00
CA LEU A 961 15.06 -17.67 43.03
C LEU A 961 16.05 -17.81 44.20
N ASN A 962 16.42 -16.73 44.89
CA ASN A 962 17.35 -16.73 46.02
C ASN A 962 17.14 -15.52 46.95
N LYS A 963 17.87 -15.47 48.08
CA LYS A 963 17.78 -14.41 49.12
C LYS A 963 18.08 -12.98 48.62
N ASN A 964 18.71 -12.82 47.46
CA ASN A 964 19.04 -11.53 46.84
C ASN A 964 18.08 -11.16 45.69
N SER A 965 16.99 -11.90 45.52
CA SER A 965 15.95 -11.70 44.51
C SER A 965 14.56 -11.69 45.17
N GLU A 966 13.60 -11.00 44.57
CA GLU A 966 12.24 -10.89 45.10
C GLU A 966 11.24 -11.56 44.16
N THR A 967 10.14 -12.11 44.70
CA THR A 967 8.99 -12.49 43.88
C THR A 967 8.22 -11.22 43.47
N TYR A 968 7.89 -11.07 42.19
CA TYR A 968 7.09 -9.94 41.71
C TYR A 968 6.27 -10.27 40.46
N LEU A 969 5.24 -9.48 40.24
CA LEU A 969 4.47 -9.41 39.01
C LEU A 969 4.46 -7.95 38.52
N THR A 970 4.86 -7.72 37.28
CA THR A 970 4.75 -6.44 36.59
C THR A 970 3.84 -6.61 35.38
N ALA A 971 2.81 -5.77 35.25
CA ALA A 971 1.99 -5.65 34.05
C ALA A 971 2.23 -4.30 33.40
N GLN A 972 2.37 -4.26 32.08
CA GLN A 972 2.62 -3.06 31.28
C GLN A 972 1.73 -3.03 30.04
N VAL A 973 1.31 -1.83 29.64
CA VAL A 973 0.61 -1.58 28.38
C VAL A 973 1.11 -0.27 27.76
N ASP A 974 1.35 -0.27 26.46
CA ASP A 974 1.52 0.94 25.64
C ASP A 974 0.58 0.81 24.44
N ALA A 975 -0.29 1.80 24.22
CA ALA A 975 -1.32 1.79 23.20
C ALA A 975 -1.37 3.15 22.47
N ARG A 976 -1.35 3.14 21.14
CA ARG A 976 -1.25 4.34 20.30
C ARG A 976 -2.26 4.29 19.16
N LYS A 977 -2.88 5.43 18.85
CA LYS A 977 -3.80 5.60 17.71
C LYS A 977 -3.45 6.86 16.93
N TYR A 978 -3.24 6.72 15.63
CA TYR A 978 -2.98 7.82 14.70
C TYR A 978 -4.14 7.94 13.70
N ILE A 979 -4.84 9.07 13.73
CA ILE A 979 -6.03 9.35 12.92
C ILE A 979 -5.67 10.44 11.93
N ARG A 980 -5.53 10.08 10.64
CA ARG A 980 -5.30 11.05 9.57
C ARG A 980 -6.56 11.90 9.37
N LEU A 981 -6.42 13.23 9.41
CA LEU A 981 -7.53 14.16 9.20
C LEU A 981 -7.55 14.73 7.78
N SER A 982 -6.36 15.00 7.21
CA SER A 982 -6.16 15.56 5.87
C SER A 982 -4.86 15.01 5.23
N SER A 983 -4.43 15.57 4.10
CA SER A 983 -3.14 15.24 3.48
C SER A 983 -1.97 15.44 4.44
N GLY A 984 -1.95 16.57 5.17
CA GLY A 984 -0.86 16.98 6.09
C GLY A 984 -1.21 16.96 7.59
N SER A 985 -2.49 16.90 7.97
CA SER A 985 -2.95 16.97 9.38
C SER A 985 -3.35 15.61 9.95
N LEU A 986 -3.04 15.37 11.23
CA LEU A 986 -3.40 14.15 11.96
C LEU A 986 -3.66 14.42 13.44
N PHE A 987 -4.51 13.59 14.04
CA PHE A 987 -4.74 13.53 15.49
C PHE A 987 -4.19 12.23 16.05
N ALA A 988 -3.35 12.32 17.07
CA ALA A 988 -2.71 11.19 17.73
C ALA A 988 -3.16 11.07 19.19
N VAL A 989 -3.31 9.84 19.66
CA VAL A 989 -3.56 9.52 21.07
C VAL A 989 -2.57 8.43 21.50
N HIS A 990 -1.95 8.61 22.67
CA HIS A 990 -1.06 7.64 23.29
C HIS A 990 -1.50 7.41 24.74
N PHE A 991 -1.53 6.16 25.15
CA PHE A 991 -1.74 5.73 26.52
C PHE A 991 -0.62 4.75 26.90
N ALA A 992 -0.02 4.93 28.07
CA ALA A 992 0.93 3.98 28.62
C ALA A 992 0.63 3.74 30.10
N GLY A 993 0.77 2.49 30.56
CA GLY A 993 0.56 2.11 31.94
C GLY A 993 1.53 1.03 32.38
N LEU A 994 1.96 1.09 33.63
CA LEU A 994 2.72 0.02 34.28
C LEU A 994 2.26 -0.12 35.73
N ASN A 995 2.05 -1.36 36.16
CA ASN A 995 1.73 -1.70 37.54
C ASN A 995 2.63 -2.87 37.97
N SER A 996 3.58 -2.59 38.86
CA SER A 996 4.40 -3.61 39.49
C SER A 996 4.02 -3.81 40.95
N THR A 997 3.89 -5.07 41.35
CA THR A 997 3.75 -5.44 42.76
C THR A 997 5.07 -5.36 43.52
N ARG A 998 6.20 -5.10 42.83
CA ARG A 998 7.53 -5.13 43.44
C ARG A 998 7.76 -3.90 44.33
N PRO A 999 7.89 -4.06 45.66
CA PRO A 999 8.01 -2.94 46.60
C PRO A 999 9.24 -2.06 46.33
N ASN A 1000 10.33 -2.67 45.86
CA ASN A 1000 11.67 -2.11 45.72
C ASN A 1000 12.19 -2.26 44.26
N GLY A 1001 11.34 -2.05 43.25
CA GLY A 1001 11.69 -2.34 41.86
C GLY A 1001 10.90 -1.57 40.82
N ASP A 1002 11.34 -1.70 39.57
CA ASP A 1002 10.72 -1.19 38.32
C ASP A 1002 10.06 0.19 38.42
N VAL A 1003 10.81 1.11 39.02
CA VAL A 1003 10.51 2.54 38.96
C VAL A 1003 10.54 2.98 37.49
N VAL A 1004 9.36 3.31 36.95
CA VAL A 1004 9.19 4.01 35.68
C VAL A 1004 9.45 5.48 35.94
N LEU A 1005 10.27 6.09 35.08
CA LEU A 1005 10.59 7.50 35.10
C LEU A 1005 9.81 8.23 34.00
N LEU A 1006 9.29 9.41 34.31
CA LEU A 1006 8.46 10.27 33.47
C LEU A 1006 8.98 11.71 33.52
N GLY A 1007 8.68 12.48 32.48
CA GLY A 1007 9.18 13.84 32.25
C GLY A 1007 10.18 13.88 31.10
N GLY A 1008 10.14 14.97 30.32
CA GLY A 1008 10.86 15.13 29.06
C GLY A 1008 9.93 15.08 27.85
N SER A 1009 10.45 15.37 26.65
CA SER A 1009 9.67 15.52 25.40
C SER A 1009 8.82 14.31 25.02
N GLU A 1010 9.22 13.10 25.42
CA GLU A 1010 8.55 11.85 25.03
C GLU A 1010 7.41 11.42 25.97
N THR A 1011 7.20 12.11 27.10
CA THR A 1011 6.15 11.78 28.08
C THR A 1011 5.45 13.05 28.56
N LEU A 1012 5.69 13.50 29.80
CA LEU A 1012 5.21 14.80 30.26
C LEU A 1012 6.09 15.90 29.65
N ARG A 1013 5.63 16.50 28.54
CA ARG A 1013 6.38 17.57 27.87
C ARG A 1013 6.64 18.76 28.79
N ASN A 1014 7.80 19.38 28.58
CA ASN A 1014 8.38 20.46 29.37
C ASN A 1014 8.57 20.21 30.88
N TYR A 1015 8.25 19.03 31.41
CA TYR A 1015 8.80 18.61 32.70
C TYR A 1015 10.29 18.27 32.55
N PRO A 1016 11.14 18.54 33.55
CA PRO A 1016 12.52 18.05 33.56
C PRO A 1016 12.54 16.53 33.40
N TYR A 1017 13.53 16.00 32.67
CA TYR A 1017 13.63 14.57 32.42
C TYR A 1017 13.66 13.78 33.74
N PHE A 1018 12.86 12.72 33.81
CA PHE A 1018 12.74 11.83 34.97
C PHE A 1018 12.30 12.52 36.28
N SER A 1019 11.70 13.71 36.23
CA SER A 1019 11.20 14.44 37.41
C SER A 1019 9.90 13.87 38.02
N VAL A 1020 9.31 12.86 37.39
CA VAL A 1020 8.14 12.12 37.89
C VAL A 1020 8.45 10.62 37.84
N ALA A 1021 7.97 9.82 38.80
CA ALA A 1021 8.21 8.39 38.82
C ALA A 1021 7.27 7.62 39.76
N GLY A 1022 7.24 6.29 39.58
CA GLY A 1022 6.54 5.32 40.42
C GLY A 1022 6.73 3.90 39.90
N ASN A 1023 6.32 2.90 40.67
CA ASN A 1023 6.16 1.51 40.19
C ASN A 1023 4.68 1.21 39.84
N GLN A 1024 3.77 2.17 40.05
CA GLN A 1024 2.40 2.19 39.58
C GLN A 1024 2.17 3.50 38.83
N VAL A 1025 2.13 3.44 37.51
CA VAL A 1025 2.14 4.60 36.61
C VAL A 1025 1.07 4.47 35.54
N GLY A 1026 0.36 5.55 35.28
CA GLY A 1026 -0.49 5.74 34.10
C GLY A 1026 -0.18 7.07 33.44
N TYR A 1027 -0.09 7.08 32.11
CA TYR A 1027 0.21 8.24 31.28
C TYR A 1027 -0.74 8.24 30.08
N GLY A 1028 -1.20 9.43 29.71
CA GLY A 1028 -2.02 9.65 28.52
C GLY A 1028 -1.65 10.96 27.85
N SER A 1029 -1.69 10.97 26.52
CA SER A 1029 -1.38 12.13 25.70
C SER A 1029 -2.30 12.18 24.49
N ALA A 1030 -2.73 13.39 24.13
CA ALA A 1030 -3.50 13.67 22.93
C ALA A 1030 -2.85 14.84 22.18
N GLU A 1031 -2.73 14.71 20.86
CA GLU A 1031 -1.92 15.61 20.05
C GLU A 1031 -2.54 15.84 18.66
N LEU A 1032 -2.59 17.09 18.21
CA LEU A 1032 -3.03 17.48 16.88
C LEU A 1032 -1.85 18.08 16.12
N ARG A 1033 -1.45 17.45 15.01
CA ARG A 1033 -0.44 18.00 14.07
C ARG A 1033 -1.11 18.57 12.83
N PHE A 1034 -0.60 19.69 12.33
CA PHE A 1034 -1.13 20.38 11.16
C PHE A 1034 0.00 21.10 10.40
N PRO A 1035 -0.12 21.28 9.06
CA PRO A 1035 0.83 22.11 8.32
C PRO A 1035 0.67 23.58 8.71
N VAL A 1036 1.79 24.29 8.88
CA VAL A 1036 1.82 25.75 9.10
C VAL A 1036 2.24 26.47 7.82
N ALA A 1037 3.19 25.88 7.07
CA ALA A 1037 3.53 26.29 5.71
C ALA A 1037 3.90 25.05 4.88
N ASP A 1038 3.20 24.87 3.76
CA ASP A 1038 3.54 23.86 2.77
C ASP A 1038 4.73 24.37 1.94
N VAL A 1039 5.93 23.92 2.31
CA VAL A 1039 7.23 24.19 1.66
C VAL A 1039 7.51 25.68 1.36
N ALA A 1040 8.09 26.39 2.33
CA ALA A 1040 8.66 27.70 2.06
C ALA A 1040 9.99 27.57 1.31
N LEU A 1041 10.02 27.93 0.01
CA LEU A 1041 11.24 27.99 -0.80
C LEU A 1041 12.07 29.24 -0.48
N PHE A 1042 12.81 29.23 0.63
CA PHE A 1042 13.95 30.11 0.81
C PHE A 1042 15.16 29.50 0.09
N SER A 1043 15.37 29.93 -1.17
CA SER A 1043 16.51 29.56 -2.03
C SER A 1043 16.80 28.06 -2.15
N VAL A 1044 16.18 27.40 -3.15
CA VAL A 1044 16.45 26.02 -3.61
C VAL A 1044 16.21 24.89 -2.58
N ILE A 1045 16.11 25.21 -1.28
CA ILE A 1045 15.98 24.24 -0.18
C ILE A 1045 14.52 24.23 0.32
N PRO A 1046 13.82 23.09 0.29
CA PRO A 1046 12.43 23.00 0.76
C PRO A 1046 12.33 23.00 2.29
N LEU A 1047 11.77 24.06 2.88
CA LEU A 1047 11.52 24.15 4.32
C LEU A 1047 10.07 23.75 4.67
N GLN A 1048 9.88 22.58 5.27
CA GLN A 1048 8.58 22.13 5.79
C GLN A 1048 8.41 22.55 7.26
N ILE A 1049 7.33 23.27 7.59
CA ILE A 1049 7.01 23.70 8.96
C ILE A 1049 5.63 23.17 9.37
N ARG A 1050 5.60 22.49 10.52
CA ARG A 1050 4.45 21.79 11.08
C ARG A 1050 4.17 22.29 12.49
N GLY A 1051 2.91 22.60 12.76
CA GLY A 1051 2.43 22.92 14.10
C GLY A 1051 1.96 21.67 14.83
N GLU A 1052 2.16 21.66 16.14
CA GLU A 1052 1.55 20.70 17.06
C GLU A 1052 0.77 21.44 18.15
N LEU A 1053 -0.36 20.86 18.59
CA LEU A 1053 -1.04 21.19 19.84
C LEU A 1053 -1.14 19.90 20.66
N PHE A 1054 -0.90 19.98 21.97
CA PHE A 1054 -0.90 18.79 22.82
C PHE A 1054 -1.47 19.00 24.22
N ALA A 1055 -1.91 17.89 24.82
CA ALA A 1055 -2.22 17.76 26.23
C ALA A 1055 -1.72 16.41 26.76
N ASP A 1056 -0.90 16.44 27.80
CA ASP A 1056 -0.31 15.29 28.49
C ASP A 1056 -0.82 15.22 29.93
N TYR A 1057 -1.08 14.01 30.42
CA TYR A 1057 -1.50 13.75 31.79
C TYR A 1057 -0.80 12.49 32.33
N ALA A 1058 -0.37 12.52 33.59
CA ALA A 1058 0.17 11.34 34.25
C ALA A 1058 -0.23 11.22 35.71
N ILE A 1059 -0.35 9.98 36.17
CA ILE A 1059 -0.45 9.59 37.58
C ILE A 1059 0.72 8.66 37.88
N ALA A 1060 1.44 8.91 38.97
CA ALA A 1060 2.52 8.06 39.42
C ALA A 1060 2.46 7.85 40.95
N LYS A 1061 2.50 6.58 41.37
CA LYS A 1061 2.42 6.12 42.76
C LYS A 1061 3.48 5.03 43.00
N PHE A 1062 3.87 4.88 44.27
CA PHE A 1062 4.60 3.72 44.77
C PHE A 1062 3.65 2.76 45.50
N SER A 1063 3.77 1.46 45.23
CA SER A 1063 2.91 0.37 45.74
C SER A 1063 2.77 0.34 47.26
N ASN A 1064 3.79 0.80 47.99
CA ASN A 1064 3.86 0.77 49.45
C ASN A 1064 3.30 2.04 50.11
N ASP A 1065 2.78 2.99 49.32
CA ASP A 1065 2.36 4.34 49.76
C ASP A 1065 3.44 5.18 50.48
N LEU A 1066 4.72 4.76 50.41
CA LEU A 1066 5.89 5.47 50.96
C LEU A 1066 6.07 6.90 50.46
N PHE A 1067 5.60 7.20 49.24
CA PHE A 1067 5.72 8.52 48.62
C PHE A 1067 4.36 9.01 48.13
N PRO A 1068 4.05 10.32 48.25
CA PRO A 1068 2.75 10.86 47.89
C PRO A 1068 2.49 10.72 46.38
N THR A 1069 1.30 10.22 46.03
CA THR A 1069 0.85 10.05 44.64
C THR A 1069 0.96 11.36 43.87
N ARG A 1070 1.72 11.35 42.77
CA ARG A 1070 1.83 12.48 41.83
C ARG A 1070 0.70 12.40 40.81
N LYS A 1071 0.10 13.56 40.50
CA LYS A 1071 -0.89 13.75 39.42
C LYS A 1071 -0.48 14.99 38.65
N GLU A 1072 0.09 14.82 37.47
CA GLU A 1072 0.84 15.83 36.74
C GLU A 1072 0.23 16.05 35.36
N TRP A 1073 0.34 17.26 34.83
CA TRP A 1073 -0.26 17.64 33.55
C TRP A 1073 0.58 18.70 32.84
N ALA A 1074 0.57 18.63 31.52
CA ALA A 1074 1.11 19.64 30.62
C ALA A 1074 0.12 19.87 29.47
N TYR A 1075 0.01 21.09 28.96
CA TYR A 1075 -0.63 21.35 27.68
C TYR A 1075 0.10 22.48 26.96
N GLY A 1076 0.14 22.42 25.65
CA GLY A 1076 1.04 23.26 24.89
C GLY A 1076 0.82 23.25 23.39
N PHE A 1077 1.74 23.96 22.74
CA PHE A 1077 1.87 24.03 21.30
C PHE A 1077 3.35 23.95 20.92
N GLY A 1078 3.64 23.59 19.68
CA GLY A 1078 5.01 23.44 19.21
C GLY A 1078 5.15 23.56 17.71
N LEU A 1079 6.40 23.55 17.25
CA LEU A 1079 6.80 23.62 15.85
C LEU A 1079 7.84 22.54 15.55
N GLN A 1080 7.50 21.68 14.60
CA GLN A 1080 8.38 20.68 14.01
C GLN A 1080 8.86 21.17 12.64
N THR A 1081 10.15 21.03 12.34
CA THR A 1081 10.72 21.29 11.02
C THR A 1081 11.93 20.40 10.75
N ASN A 1082 12.29 20.23 9.48
CA ASN A 1082 13.49 19.50 9.07
C ASN A 1082 14.30 20.38 8.11
N PHE A 1083 15.39 20.97 8.60
CA PHE A 1083 16.26 21.88 7.83
C PHE A 1083 17.71 21.41 7.97
N PHE A 1084 18.12 20.46 7.11
CA PHE A 1084 19.30 19.57 7.28
C PHE A 1084 19.33 18.75 8.59
N LEU A 1085 18.44 19.04 9.53
CA LEU A 1085 18.36 18.60 10.91
C LEU A 1085 16.88 18.51 11.29
N PRO A 1086 16.36 17.39 11.81
CA PRO A 1086 15.11 17.41 12.57
C PRO A 1086 15.22 18.36 13.78
N MET A 1087 14.37 19.38 13.78
CA MET A 1087 14.22 20.37 14.86
C MET A 1087 12.80 20.28 15.43
N ASN A 1088 12.68 20.29 16.75
CA ASN A 1088 11.41 20.39 17.44
C ASN A 1088 11.47 21.47 18.53
N PHE A 1089 10.40 22.25 18.65
CA PHE A 1089 10.27 23.39 19.56
C PHE A 1089 8.94 23.33 20.29
N GLU A 1090 8.94 23.33 21.62
CA GLU A 1090 7.76 23.05 22.43
C GLU A 1090 7.53 24.15 23.48
N TRP A 1091 6.32 24.73 23.51
CA TRP A 1091 5.87 25.67 24.54
C TRP A 1091 4.70 25.08 25.30
N ALA A 1092 4.82 24.99 26.63
CA ALA A 1092 3.76 24.42 27.47
C ALA A 1092 3.52 25.22 28.74
N LYS A 1093 2.28 25.17 29.20
CA LYS A 1093 1.91 25.35 30.60
C LYS A 1093 1.85 23.99 31.27
N THR A 1094 2.27 23.94 32.52
CA THR A 1094 2.40 22.70 33.29
C THR A 1094 1.94 22.93 34.72
N LYS A 1095 1.70 21.85 35.48
CA LYS A 1095 1.35 22.01 36.90
C LYS A 1095 2.46 22.67 37.74
N PHE A 1096 3.72 22.59 37.32
CA PHE A 1096 4.84 23.29 37.98
C PHE A 1096 4.99 24.76 37.55
N ALA A 1097 4.36 25.15 36.44
CA ALA A 1097 4.41 26.48 35.84
C ALA A 1097 3.04 26.84 35.22
N PRO A 1098 1.96 26.96 36.03
CA PRO A 1098 0.63 27.26 35.49
C PRO A 1098 0.55 28.68 34.92
N ASP A 1099 1.35 29.61 35.45
CA ASP A 1099 1.28 31.04 35.12
C ASP A 1099 2.28 31.49 34.04
N LYS A 1100 3.27 30.64 33.70
CA LYS A 1100 4.33 30.96 32.73
C LYS A 1100 4.47 29.88 31.65
N TRP A 1101 4.72 30.31 30.43
CA TRP A 1101 5.09 29.39 29.36
C TRP A 1101 6.53 28.91 29.56
N THR A 1102 6.71 27.60 29.57
CA THR A 1102 8.04 26.97 29.53
C THR A 1102 8.38 26.59 28.11
N PHE A 1103 9.66 26.67 27.75
CA PHE A 1103 10.17 26.39 26.41
C PHE A 1103 11.17 25.23 26.45
N ASN A 1104 11.06 24.33 25.48
CA ASN A 1104 11.97 23.21 25.24
C ASN A 1104 12.28 23.13 23.73
N PHE A 1105 13.47 22.62 23.39
CA PHE A 1105 13.89 22.41 22.02
C PHE A 1105 14.78 21.17 21.90
N ARG A 1106 14.73 20.53 20.73
CA ARG A 1106 15.66 19.49 20.27
C ARG A 1106 16.08 19.80 18.84
N ILE A 1107 17.37 19.66 18.52
CA ILE A 1107 17.92 19.80 17.17
C ILE A 1107 18.91 18.66 16.96
N GLY A 1108 18.57 17.67 16.13
CA GLY A 1108 19.41 16.49 15.88
C GLY A 1108 19.86 16.35 14.42
N PHE A 1109 21.01 15.75 14.22
CA PHE A 1109 21.61 15.30 12.96
C PHE A 1109 21.77 13.79 13.03
N ASN A 1110 21.57 13.07 11.93
CA ASN A 1110 21.86 11.64 11.84
C ASN A 1110 22.65 11.36 10.55
N PHE A 1111 23.85 10.80 10.69
CA PHE A 1111 24.74 10.34 9.60
C PHE A 1111 24.41 8.89 9.21
#